data_AF-A0A097P9K8-F1
#
_entry.id   AF-A0A097P9K8-F1
#
_cell.length_a   1.000
_cell.length_b   1.000
_cell.length_c   1.000
_cell.angle_alpha   90.00
_cell.angle_beta   90.00
_cell.angle_gamma   90.00
#
_symmetry.space_group_name_H-M   'P 1'
#
loop_
_entity.id
_entity.type
_entity.pdbx_description
1 polymer ?
#
loop_
_entity_poly.entity_id
_entity_poly.type
_entity_poly.pdbx_seq_one_letter_code
_entity_poly.pdbx_strand_id
1 'polypeptide(L)'
;MDNNPNINECIPYNCLSNPEVEVLGGERIETGYTPIDISLSLTQFLLSEFVPGAGFVLGLVDIIWGIFGPSQWDAFLVQIEQLINQRIEEFARNQAISRLEGLSNLYQIYAESFREWEADPTNPALREEMRIQFNDMNSALTTAIPLFAVQNYQVPLLSVYVQAANLHLSVLRDVSVFGQRWGFDAATINSRYNDLTRLIGNYTDYAVRWYNTGLERVWGPDSRDWVRYNQFRRELTLTVLDIVALFPNYDSRRYPIRTVSQLTREIYTNPVLENFDGSFRGSAQGIERSIRSPHLMDILNSITIYTDAHRGYYYWSGHQIMASPVGFSGPEFTFPLYGTMGNAAPQQRIVAQLGQGVYRTLSSTLYRRPFNIGINNQQLSVLDGTEFAYGTSSNLPSAVYRKSGTVDSLDEIPPQNNNVPPRQGFSHRLSHVSMFRSGFSNSSVSIIRAPMFSWIHRSAEFNNIIASDSITQIPAVKGNFLFNGSVISGPGFTGGDLVRLNSSGNNIQNRGYIEVPIHFPSTSTRYRVRVRYASVTPIHLNVNWGNSSIFSNTVPATATSLDNLQSSDFGYFESANAFTSSLGNIVGVRNFSGTAGVIIDRFEFIPVTATLEAEYNLERAQKAVNALFTSTNQLGLKTNVTDYHIDQVSNLVTYLSDEFCLDEKRELSEKVKHAKRLSDER
;
A
#
# COMPACT_ATOMS: atom_id res chain seq x y z
N MET A 1 30.96 -68.07 46.11
CA MET A 1 32.42 -67.87 46.00
C MET A 1 32.66 -67.03 44.78
N ASP A 2 33.22 -65.86 45.01
CA ASP A 2 33.53 -64.82 44.03
C ASP A 2 34.48 -65.29 42.93
N ASN A 3 34.35 -64.77 41.71
CA ASN A 3 35.23 -63.70 41.21
C ASN A 3 35.07 -63.41 39.72
N ASN A 4 34.98 -62.11 39.44
CA ASN A 4 35.22 -61.41 38.17
C ASN A 4 36.72 -61.50 37.79
N PRO A 5 37.17 -61.38 36.50
CA PRO A 5 37.27 -60.06 35.85
C PRO A 5 37.13 -59.98 34.30
N ASN A 6 36.50 -58.89 33.85
CA ASN A 6 36.76 -58.01 32.68
C ASN A 6 37.29 -58.55 31.33
N ILE A 7 36.44 -58.41 30.29
CA ILE A 7 36.83 -57.86 28.97
C ILE A 7 35.78 -56.81 28.56
N ASN A 8 36.26 -55.63 28.14
CA ASN A 8 35.50 -54.46 27.72
C ASN A 8 34.71 -54.68 26.42
N GLU A 9 33.39 -54.47 26.47
CA GLU A 9 32.57 -54.15 25.29
C GLU A 9 32.25 -52.65 25.30
N CYS A 10 32.73 -51.94 24.28
CA CYS A 10 32.23 -50.60 23.93
C CYS A 10 30.85 -50.76 23.30
N ILE A 11 29.80 -50.40 24.03
CA ILE A 11 28.44 -50.30 23.52
C ILE A 11 28.29 -48.94 22.82
N PRO A 12 27.80 -48.88 21.57
CA PRO A 12 27.60 -47.63 20.84
C PRO A 12 26.52 -46.77 21.52
N TYR A 13 26.84 -45.49 21.68
CA TYR A 13 25.92 -44.46 22.18
C TYR A 13 24.64 -44.45 21.32
N ASN A 14 23.53 -44.80 21.97
CA ASN A 14 22.21 -44.68 21.41
C ASN A 14 21.82 -43.21 21.32
N CYS A 15 21.25 -42.88 20.16
CA CYS A 15 20.45 -41.70 19.87
C CYS A 15 19.41 -41.48 20.98
N LEU A 16 19.26 -40.25 21.48
CA LEU A 16 18.02 -39.64 21.99
C LEU A 16 18.37 -38.33 22.73
N SER A 17 18.29 -37.20 22.01
CA SER A 17 17.95 -35.86 22.52
C SER A 17 18.14 -34.84 21.40
N ASN A 18 17.31 -34.93 20.36
CA ASN A 18 16.90 -33.69 19.70
C ASN A 18 15.93 -33.03 20.68
N PRO A 19 16.13 -31.76 21.10
CA PRO A 19 15.06 -31.04 21.75
C PRO A 19 13.90 -31.01 20.77
N GLU A 20 12.76 -31.55 21.20
CA GLU A 20 11.50 -31.34 20.51
C GLU A 20 11.39 -29.83 20.27
N VAL A 21 11.27 -29.47 18.99
CA VAL A 21 10.70 -28.19 18.63
C VAL A 21 9.32 -28.22 19.26
N GLU A 22 9.14 -27.52 20.38
CA GLU A 22 7.81 -27.10 20.81
C GLU A 22 7.25 -26.31 19.64
N VAL A 23 6.49 -27.00 18.81
CA VAL A 23 5.51 -26.37 17.94
C VAL A 23 4.53 -25.77 18.93
N LEU A 24 4.76 -24.49 19.27
CA LEU A 24 3.78 -23.66 19.92
C LEU A 24 2.58 -23.64 18.98
N GLY A 25 1.67 -24.60 19.16
CA GLY A 25 0.41 -24.64 18.45
C GLY A 25 -0.24 -23.28 18.67
N GLY A 26 -0.51 -22.56 17.60
CA GLY A 26 -1.30 -21.34 17.69
C GLY A 26 -2.63 -21.73 18.32
N GLU A 27 -2.82 -21.36 19.59
CA GLU A 27 -4.13 -21.37 20.19
C GLU A 27 -4.98 -20.44 19.33
N ARG A 28 -5.90 -21.03 18.56
CA ARG A 28 -6.97 -20.27 17.92
C ARG A 28 -7.67 -19.53 19.04
N ILE A 29 -7.66 -18.20 18.95
CA ILE A 29 -8.41 -17.30 19.84
C ILE A 29 -9.85 -17.83 19.99
N GLU A 30 -10.48 -17.65 21.15
CA GLU A 30 -11.89 -18.01 21.40
C GLU A 30 -12.88 -17.45 20.35
N THR A 31 -12.49 -16.48 19.53
CA THR A 31 -13.26 -15.89 18.42
C THR A 31 -12.96 -16.46 17.03
N GLY A 32 -11.88 -17.25 16.87
CA GLY A 32 -11.50 -17.89 15.60
C GLY A 32 -10.82 -16.99 14.55
N TYR A 33 -10.54 -15.71 14.83
CA TYR A 33 -9.88 -14.78 13.89
C TYR A 33 -8.42 -14.53 14.23
N THR A 34 -7.56 -14.42 13.20
CA THR A 34 -6.13 -14.09 13.32
C THR A 34 -5.90 -12.58 13.22
N PRO A 35 -4.71 -12.05 13.59
CA PRO A 35 -4.39 -10.64 13.35
C PRO A 35 -4.43 -10.22 11.87
N ILE A 36 -4.25 -11.17 10.95
CA ILE A 36 -4.38 -10.95 9.49
C ILE A 36 -5.83 -10.61 9.14
N ASP A 37 -6.79 -11.39 9.63
CA ASP A 37 -8.23 -11.14 9.41
C ASP A 37 -8.63 -9.74 9.92
N ILE A 38 -8.15 -9.40 11.12
CA ILE A 38 -8.39 -8.10 11.75
C ILE A 38 -7.80 -6.97 10.90
N SER A 39 -6.56 -7.11 10.46
CA SER A 39 -5.86 -6.06 9.72
C SER A 39 -6.41 -5.88 8.30
N LEU A 40 -6.91 -6.95 7.67
CA LEU A 40 -7.64 -6.86 6.41
C LEU A 40 -8.99 -6.17 6.55
N SER A 41 -9.72 -6.42 7.65
CA SER A 41 -10.96 -5.70 7.98
C SER A 41 -10.70 -4.21 8.21
N LEU A 42 -9.66 -3.87 9.00
CA LEU A 42 -9.23 -2.49 9.19
C LEU A 42 -8.82 -1.85 7.85
N THR A 43 -8.05 -2.56 7.02
CA THR A 43 -7.61 -2.05 5.72
C THR A 43 -8.80 -1.77 4.81
N GLN A 44 -9.82 -2.63 4.79
CA GLN A 44 -11.06 -2.38 4.07
C GLN A 44 -11.73 -1.09 4.57
N PHE A 45 -11.88 -0.94 5.89
CA PHE A 45 -12.48 0.25 6.50
C PHE A 45 -11.70 1.52 6.19
N LEU A 46 -10.38 1.50 6.31
CA LEU A 46 -9.53 2.65 5.97
C LEU A 46 -9.55 2.95 4.47
N LEU A 47 -9.73 1.98 3.59
CA LEU A 47 -9.82 2.24 2.15
C LEU A 47 -11.17 2.84 1.74
N SER A 48 -12.27 2.45 2.41
CA SER A 48 -13.60 2.93 2.06
C SER A 48 -14.02 4.14 2.88
N GLU A 49 -13.83 4.17 4.20
CA GLU A 49 -14.41 5.18 5.08
C GLU A 49 -13.41 6.24 5.57
N PHE A 50 -12.33 6.54 4.81
CA PHE A 50 -11.32 7.53 5.21
C PHE A 50 -11.81 8.99 5.14
N VAL A 51 -12.69 9.38 6.05
CA VAL A 51 -13.24 10.72 6.20
C VAL A 51 -13.32 11.08 7.69
N PRO A 52 -12.98 12.31 8.11
CA PRO A 52 -13.11 12.71 9.52
C PRO A 52 -14.57 12.75 9.99
N GLY A 53 -14.85 12.23 11.19
CA GLY A 53 -16.17 12.27 11.83
C GLY A 53 -16.40 11.08 12.77
N ALA A 54 -17.52 11.06 13.49
CA ALA A 54 -17.80 10.00 14.47
C ALA A 54 -17.82 8.59 13.85
N GLY A 55 -18.25 8.45 12.59
CA GLY A 55 -18.21 7.16 11.87
C GLY A 55 -16.80 6.56 11.78
N PHE A 56 -15.77 7.39 11.59
CA PHE A 56 -14.38 6.92 11.59
C PHE A 56 -13.93 6.48 12.98
N VAL A 57 -14.22 7.30 13.99
CA VAL A 57 -13.85 7.07 15.39
C VAL A 57 -14.49 5.78 15.91
N LEU A 58 -15.79 5.61 15.69
CA LEU A 58 -16.54 4.42 16.10
C LEU A 58 -16.09 3.17 15.34
N GLY A 59 -15.80 3.27 14.05
CA GLY A 59 -15.30 2.11 13.30
C GLY A 59 -13.96 1.58 13.81
N LEU A 60 -13.06 2.45 14.32
CA LEU A 60 -11.83 2.00 14.98
C LEU A 60 -12.08 1.27 16.30
N VAL A 61 -13.13 1.65 17.04
CA VAL A 61 -13.59 0.93 18.23
C VAL A 61 -14.14 -0.44 17.84
N ASP A 62 -15.05 -0.48 16.85
CA ASP A 62 -15.74 -1.70 16.42
C ASP A 62 -14.80 -2.77 15.85
N ILE A 63 -13.72 -2.36 15.16
CA ILE A 63 -12.77 -3.28 14.51
C ILE A 63 -11.63 -3.70 15.44
N ILE A 64 -11.17 -2.80 16.33
CA ILE A 64 -9.96 -3.03 17.15
C ILE A 64 -10.19 -2.65 18.62
N TRP A 65 -10.33 -1.36 18.90
CA TRP A 65 -10.06 -0.82 20.24
C TRP A 65 -11.20 -0.99 21.26
N GLY A 66 -12.39 -1.40 20.81
CA GLY A 66 -13.56 -1.67 21.65
C GLY A 66 -13.78 -3.14 21.97
N ILE A 67 -13.16 -4.04 21.21
CA ILE A 67 -13.42 -5.48 21.29
C ILE A 67 -12.18 -6.31 21.68
N PHE A 68 -11.01 -5.68 21.79
CA PHE A 68 -9.76 -6.39 22.10
C PHE A 68 -9.46 -6.36 23.60
N GLY A 69 -9.31 -7.55 24.16
CA GLY A 69 -8.67 -7.77 25.44
C GLY A 69 -7.22 -8.23 25.29
N PRO A 70 -6.58 -8.65 26.39
CA PRO A 70 -5.20 -9.10 26.39
C PRO A 70 -4.91 -10.25 25.42
N SER A 71 -5.86 -11.17 25.19
CA SER A 71 -5.68 -12.34 24.31
C SER A 71 -5.54 -11.96 22.84
N GLN A 72 -6.26 -10.93 22.36
CA GLN A 72 -6.07 -10.43 20.99
C GLN A 72 -4.69 -9.78 20.82
N TRP A 73 -4.27 -8.95 21.77
CA TRP A 73 -2.93 -8.34 21.73
C TRP A 73 -1.81 -9.38 21.81
N ASP A 74 -2.00 -10.41 22.63
CA ASP A 74 -1.12 -11.58 22.71
C ASP A 74 -0.96 -12.24 21.33
N ALA A 75 -2.07 -12.50 20.62
CA ALA A 75 -2.05 -13.11 19.30
C ALA A 75 -1.30 -12.28 18.25
N PHE A 76 -1.38 -10.94 18.31
CA PHE A 76 -0.60 -10.05 17.44
C PHE A 76 0.91 -10.20 17.65
N LEU A 77 1.34 -10.42 18.90
CA LEU A 77 2.76 -10.63 19.23
C LEU A 77 3.20 -12.04 18.79
N VAL A 78 2.42 -13.07 19.16
CA VAL A 78 2.73 -14.47 18.86
C VAL A 78 2.92 -14.71 17.37
N GLN A 79 2.09 -14.09 16.52
CA GLN A 79 2.19 -14.22 15.07
C GLN A 79 3.60 -13.89 14.55
N ILE A 80 4.17 -12.75 14.98
CA ILE A 80 5.50 -12.33 14.52
C ILE A 80 6.60 -13.10 15.28
N GLU A 81 6.44 -13.32 16.59
CA GLU A 81 7.39 -14.07 17.43
C GLU A 81 7.68 -15.47 16.86
N GLN A 82 6.64 -16.18 16.43
CA GLN A 82 6.75 -17.50 15.80
C GLN A 82 7.47 -17.43 14.45
N LEU A 83 7.15 -16.42 13.64
CA LEU A 83 7.68 -16.27 12.29
C LEU A 83 9.17 -15.96 12.27
N ILE A 84 9.65 -15.17 13.24
CA ILE A 84 11.08 -14.84 13.39
C ILE A 84 11.82 -15.74 14.39
N ASN A 85 11.11 -16.66 15.05
CA ASN A 85 11.61 -17.54 16.11
C ASN A 85 12.33 -16.77 17.23
N GLN A 86 11.75 -15.66 17.67
CA GLN A 86 12.28 -14.80 18.74
C GLN A 86 11.11 -14.28 19.58
N ARG A 87 11.02 -14.75 20.82
CA ARG A 87 10.06 -14.25 21.81
C ARG A 87 10.53 -12.93 22.42
N ILE A 88 9.58 -12.03 22.67
CA ILE A 88 9.81 -10.79 23.40
C ILE A 88 10.11 -11.13 24.87
N GLU A 89 11.03 -10.39 25.48
CA GLU A 89 11.31 -10.51 26.92
C GLU A 89 10.03 -10.28 27.75
N GLU A 90 9.83 -11.09 28.78
CA GLU A 90 8.53 -11.21 29.46
C GLU A 90 8.06 -9.90 30.10
N PHE A 91 8.94 -9.12 30.72
CA PHE A 91 8.59 -7.82 31.28
C PHE A 91 8.17 -6.84 30.17
N ALA A 92 8.96 -6.72 29.09
CA ALA A 92 8.62 -5.87 27.96
C ALA A 92 7.30 -6.30 27.28
N ARG A 93 7.06 -7.60 27.16
CA ARG A 93 5.84 -8.17 26.59
C ARG A 93 4.60 -7.84 27.41
N ASN A 94 4.65 -8.09 28.72
CA ASN A 94 3.56 -7.79 29.65
C ASN A 94 3.30 -6.29 29.73
N GLN A 95 4.36 -5.48 29.71
CA GLN A 95 4.23 -4.03 29.66
C GLN A 95 3.55 -3.56 28.37
N ALA A 96 3.89 -4.13 27.21
CA ALA A 96 3.25 -3.78 25.94
C ALA A 96 1.74 -4.12 25.97
N ILE A 97 1.36 -5.33 26.38
CA ILE A 97 -0.04 -5.76 26.46
C ILE A 97 -0.85 -4.86 27.42
N SER A 98 -0.33 -4.60 28.62
CA SER A 98 -1.00 -3.74 29.60
C SER A 98 -1.21 -2.30 29.09
N ARG A 99 -0.26 -1.78 28.30
CA ARG A 99 -0.42 -0.46 27.67
C ARG A 99 -1.48 -0.45 26.58
N LEU A 100 -1.55 -1.50 25.76
CA LEU A 100 -2.58 -1.64 24.73
C LEU A 100 -3.99 -1.73 25.34
N GLU A 101 -4.13 -2.44 26.46
CA GLU A 101 -5.38 -2.48 27.24
C GLU A 101 -5.76 -1.09 27.78
N GLY A 102 -4.81 -0.37 28.38
CA GLY A 102 -5.04 0.99 28.86
C GLY A 102 -5.45 1.96 27.75
N LEU A 103 -4.84 1.85 26.56
CA LEU A 103 -5.21 2.64 25.38
C LEU A 103 -6.61 2.27 24.87
N SER A 104 -6.97 0.99 24.88
CA SER A 104 -8.29 0.50 24.47
C SER A 104 -9.39 1.11 25.33
N ASN A 105 -9.21 1.06 26.67
CA ASN A 105 -10.15 1.64 27.62
C ASN A 105 -10.29 3.16 27.44
N LEU A 106 -9.15 3.86 27.28
CA LEU A 106 -9.16 5.32 27.13
C LEU A 106 -9.79 5.75 25.80
N TYR A 107 -9.53 5.02 24.72
CA TYR A 107 -10.09 5.35 23.43
C TYR A 107 -11.60 5.07 23.33
N GLN A 108 -12.12 4.07 24.04
CA GLN A 108 -13.56 3.86 24.15
C GLN A 108 -14.27 5.07 24.80
N ILE A 109 -13.67 5.64 25.87
CA ILE A 109 -14.20 6.85 26.51
C ILE A 109 -14.13 8.03 25.53
N TYR A 110 -12.97 8.24 24.88
CA TYR A 110 -12.80 9.28 23.87
C TYR A 110 -13.85 9.18 22.76
N ALA A 111 -14.10 7.97 22.23
CA ALA A 111 -15.03 7.71 21.15
C ALA A 111 -16.48 7.98 21.54
N GLU A 112 -16.88 7.60 22.76
CA GLU A 112 -18.20 7.90 23.30
C GLU A 112 -18.39 9.41 23.49
N SER A 113 -17.42 10.10 24.11
CA SER A 113 -17.45 11.56 24.23
C SER A 113 -17.53 12.26 22.87
N PHE A 114 -16.82 11.74 21.86
CA PHE A 114 -16.88 12.26 20.49
C PHE A 114 -18.29 12.12 19.92
N ARG A 115 -18.91 10.94 20.06
CA ARG A 115 -20.26 10.67 19.59
C ARG A 115 -21.29 11.60 20.24
N GLU A 116 -21.23 11.76 21.56
CA GLU A 116 -22.12 12.67 22.29
C GLU A 116 -21.92 14.12 21.86
N TRP A 117 -20.66 14.57 21.73
CA TRP A 117 -20.34 15.91 21.24
C TRP A 117 -20.83 16.14 19.80
N GLU A 118 -20.70 15.17 18.90
CA GLU A 118 -21.17 15.32 17.51
C GLU A 118 -22.70 15.47 17.45
N ALA A 119 -23.43 14.87 18.40
CA ALA A 119 -24.88 15.01 18.53
C ALA A 119 -25.32 16.38 19.11
N ASP A 120 -24.52 17.01 19.98
CA ASP A 120 -24.75 18.36 20.49
C ASP A 120 -23.46 19.21 20.50
N PRO A 121 -22.99 19.70 19.33
CA PRO A 121 -21.65 20.30 19.18
C PRO A 121 -21.47 21.64 19.90
N THR A 122 -22.58 22.31 20.25
CA THR A 122 -22.58 23.63 20.89
C THR A 122 -22.51 23.56 22.41
N ASN A 123 -22.74 22.38 23.00
CA ASN A 123 -22.74 22.18 24.43
C ASN A 123 -21.35 22.44 25.03
N PRO A 124 -21.20 23.42 25.95
CA PRO A 124 -19.90 23.76 26.50
C PRO A 124 -19.28 22.63 27.34
N ALA A 125 -20.09 21.81 28.00
CA ALA A 125 -19.61 20.69 28.81
C ALA A 125 -19.02 19.59 27.91
N LEU A 126 -19.72 19.18 26.84
CA LEU A 126 -19.21 18.19 25.89
C LEU A 126 -17.97 18.70 25.14
N ARG A 127 -17.92 19.99 24.81
CA ARG A 127 -16.73 20.62 24.22
C ARG A 127 -15.53 20.57 25.17
N GLU A 128 -15.75 20.80 26.47
CA GLU A 128 -14.71 20.68 27.49
C GLU A 128 -14.24 19.23 27.66
N GLU A 129 -15.17 18.29 27.74
CA GLU A 129 -14.88 16.86 27.79
C GLU A 129 -14.02 16.43 26.60
N MET A 130 -14.36 16.87 25.37
CA MET A 130 -13.55 16.58 24.19
C MET A 130 -12.11 17.10 24.28
N ARG A 131 -11.90 18.28 24.89
CA ARG A 131 -10.54 18.79 25.09
C ARG A 131 -9.76 17.95 26.10
N ILE A 132 -10.40 17.52 27.18
CA ILE A 132 -9.81 16.67 28.22
C ILE A 132 -9.44 15.31 27.61
N GLN A 133 -10.42 14.61 27.03
CA GLN A 133 -10.23 13.29 26.45
C GLN A 133 -9.19 13.29 25.32
N PHE A 134 -9.17 14.32 24.48
CA PHE A 134 -8.10 14.48 23.48
C PHE A 134 -6.71 14.57 24.13
N ASN A 135 -6.54 15.41 25.15
CA ASN A 135 -5.24 15.61 25.80
C ASN A 135 -4.76 14.34 26.50
N ASP A 136 -5.66 13.61 27.16
CA ASP A 136 -5.36 12.36 27.83
C ASP A 136 -4.95 11.29 26.81
N MET A 137 -5.73 11.14 25.73
CA MET A 137 -5.44 10.19 24.66
C MET A 137 -4.09 10.48 23.98
N ASN A 138 -3.84 11.74 23.61
CA ASN A 138 -2.60 12.19 23.01
C ASN A 138 -1.38 11.93 23.92
N SER A 139 -1.52 12.21 25.22
CA SER A 139 -0.46 11.98 26.22
C SER A 139 -0.18 10.48 26.43
N ALA A 140 -1.24 9.68 26.52
CA ALA A 140 -1.15 8.23 26.69
C ALA A 140 -0.45 7.57 25.49
N LEU A 141 -0.83 7.92 24.27
CA LEU A 141 -0.21 7.40 23.04
C LEU A 141 1.26 7.80 22.92
N THR A 142 1.56 9.06 23.19
CA THR A 142 2.95 9.57 23.17
C THR A 142 3.84 8.80 24.16
N THR A 143 3.30 8.40 25.30
CA THR A 143 4.04 7.64 26.33
C THR A 143 4.08 6.14 26.02
N ALA A 144 3.04 5.58 25.41
CA ALA A 144 2.92 4.14 25.15
C ALA A 144 3.72 3.68 23.92
N ILE A 145 3.72 4.45 22.83
CA ILE A 145 4.37 4.04 21.57
C ILE A 145 5.86 3.67 21.71
N PRO A 146 6.69 4.38 22.51
CA PRO A 146 8.07 3.96 22.78
C PRO A 146 8.19 2.56 23.41
N LEU A 147 7.19 2.12 24.16
CA LEU A 147 7.14 0.78 24.77
C LEU A 147 6.76 -0.32 23.76
N PHE A 148 6.27 0.07 22.58
CA PHE A 148 6.11 -0.82 21.41
C PHE A 148 7.32 -0.75 20.47
N ALA A 149 8.37 -0.02 20.87
CA ALA A 149 9.61 0.18 20.13
C ALA A 149 10.85 -0.21 20.94
N VAL A 150 10.68 -1.11 21.92
CA VAL A 150 11.74 -1.53 22.84
C VAL A 150 12.91 -2.15 22.05
N GLN A 151 14.12 -1.76 22.45
CA GLN A 151 15.34 -2.22 21.80
C GLN A 151 15.44 -3.75 21.78
N ASN A 152 15.87 -4.30 20.64
CA ASN A 152 16.00 -5.73 20.33
C ASN A 152 14.68 -6.47 20.04
N TYR A 153 13.53 -5.82 20.28
CA TYR A 153 12.19 -6.39 20.09
C TYR A 153 11.32 -5.55 19.14
N GLN A 154 11.93 -4.66 18.36
CA GLN A 154 11.19 -3.78 17.44
C GLN A 154 10.43 -4.54 16.35
N VAL A 155 10.97 -5.66 15.86
CA VAL A 155 10.32 -6.49 14.83
C VAL A 155 9.10 -7.23 15.37
N PRO A 156 9.18 -8.00 16.47
CA PRO A 156 7.99 -8.70 17.00
C PRO A 156 6.92 -7.75 17.58
N LEU A 157 7.28 -6.52 17.97
CA LEU A 157 6.31 -5.49 18.40
C LEU A 157 5.73 -4.65 17.24
N LEU A 158 6.12 -4.93 15.99
CA LEU A 158 5.91 -3.98 14.89
C LEU A 158 4.43 -3.79 14.52
N SER A 159 3.63 -4.86 14.52
CA SER A 159 2.21 -4.78 14.20
C SER A 159 1.44 -3.95 15.24
N VAL A 160 1.68 -4.18 16.53
CA VAL A 160 1.05 -3.41 17.62
C VAL A 160 1.54 -1.96 17.67
N TYR A 161 2.81 -1.71 17.32
CA TYR A 161 3.32 -0.36 17.10
C TYR A 161 2.52 0.36 16.02
N VAL A 162 2.28 -0.29 14.88
CA VAL A 162 1.50 0.30 13.77
C VAL A 162 0.06 0.57 14.17
N GLN A 163 -0.58 -0.32 14.95
CA GLN A 163 -1.93 -0.07 15.45
C GLN A 163 -1.99 1.18 16.33
N ALA A 164 -1.06 1.31 17.29
CA ALA A 164 -1.00 2.49 18.16
C ALA A 164 -0.65 3.77 17.38
N ALA A 165 0.25 3.68 16.40
CA ALA A 165 0.59 4.80 15.51
C ALA A 165 -0.63 5.24 14.68
N ASN A 166 -1.36 4.30 14.09
CA ASN A 166 -2.59 4.56 13.34
C ASN A 166 -3.62 5.31 14.19
N LEU A 167 -3.84 4.85 15.44
CA LEU A 167 -4.73 5.51 16.39
C LEU A 167 -4.26 6.95 16.71
N HIS A 168 -2.96 7.14 16.93
CA HIS A 168 -2.41 8.46 17.25
C HIS A 168 -2.53 9.46 16.11
N LEU A 169 -2.27 9.03 14.88
CA LEU A 169 -2.50 9.87 13.70
C LEU A 169 -3.98 10.23 13.54
N SER A 170 -4.90 9.31 13.88
CA SER A 170 -6.34 9.61 13.88
C SER A 170 -6.70 10.72 14.86
N VAL A 171 -6.32 10.60 16.12
CA VAL A 171 -6.69 11.57 17.16
C VAL A 171 -6.06 12.95 16.89
N LEU A 172 -4.83 12.99 16.36
CA LEU A 172 -4.19 14.24 15.94
C LEU A 172 -4.87 14.88 14.71
N ARG A 173 -5.38 14.07 13.77
CA ARG A 173 -6.22 14.56 12.67
C ARG A 173 -7.53 15.11 13.20
N ASP A 174 -8.15 14.44 14.18
CA ASP A 174 -9.43 14.84 14.75
C ASP A 174 -9.35 16.25 15.37
N VAL A 175 -8.34 16.52 16.21
CA VAL A 175 -8.13 17.88 16.75
C VAL A 175 -7.80 18.91 15.65
N SER A 176 -7.16 18.49 14.56
CA SER A 176 -6.86 19.38 13.43
C SER A 176 -8.12 19.81 12.67
N VAL A 177 -9.17 18.98 12.65
CA VAL A 177 -10.45 19.23 11.95
C VAL A 177 -11.52 19.82 12.87
N PHE A 178 -11.57 19.36 14.12
CA PHE A 178 -12.65 19.65 15.06
C PHE A 178 -12.20 20.52 16.25
N GLY A 179 -10.90 20.69 16.48
CA GLY A 179 -10.36 21.35 17.66
C GLY A 179 -10.86 22.78 17.88
N GLN A 180 -11.08 23.55 16.81
CA GLN A 180 -11.67 24.89 16.91
C GLN A 180 -13.10 24.84 17.46
N ARG A 181 -13.90 23.85 17.02
CA ARG A 181 -15.28 23.64 17.52
C ARG A 181 -15.27 23.13 18.96
N TRP A 182 -14.29 22.31 19.35
CA TRP A 182 -14.07 21.94 20.76
C TRP A 182 -13.62 23.12 21.63
N GLY A 183 -13.12 24.21 21.04
CA GLY A 183 -12.69 25.41 21.76
C GLY A 183 -11.19 25.49 22.04
N PHE A 184 -10.35 24.69 21.34
CA PHE A 184 -8.91 24.95 21.31
C PHE A 184 -8.61 26.24 20.54
N ASP A 185 -7.55 26.93 20.96
CA ASP A 185 -7.02 28.09 20.25
C ASP A 185 -6.24 27.67 18.98
N ALA A 186 -6.08 28.62 18.06
CA ALA A 186 -5.40 28.36 16.79
C ALA A 186 -3.92 27.96 16.94
N ALA A 187 -3.22 28.41 17.98
CA ALA A 187 -1.82 28.04 18.18
C ALA A 187 -1.70 26.56 18.60
N THR A 188 -2.57 26.10 19.49
CA THR A 188 -2.65 24.69 19.89
C THR A 188 -2.99 23.80 18.68
N ILE A 189 -4.00 24.16 17.89
CA ILE A 189 -4.41 23.38 16.70
C ILE A 189 -3.26 23.31 15.68
N ASN A 190 -2.61 24.42 15.39
CA ASN A 190 -1.45 24.43 14.48
C ASN A 190 -0.28 23.61 15.01
N SER A 191 -0.01 23.65 16.32
CA SER A 191 1.00 22.79 16.94
C SER A 191 0.66 21.30 16.77
N ARG A 192 -0.60 20.89 17.00
CA ARG A 192 -1.01 19.49 16.84
C ARG A 192 -1.00 19.05 15.38
N TYR A 193 -1.33 19.93 14.44
CA TYR A 193 -1.19 19.65 13.00
C TYR A 193 0.29 19.47 12.58
N ASN A 194 1.20 20.25 13.16
CA ASN A 194 2.64 20.06 12.94
C ASN A 194 3.13 18.72 13.53
N ASP A 195 2.59 18.31 14.69
CA ASP A 195 2.85 16.98 15.25
C ASP A 195 2.32 15.88 14.33
N LEU A 196 1.10 16.01 13.82
CA LEU A 196 0.48 15.08 12.88
C LEU A 196 1.36 14.85 11.65
N THR A 197 1.71 15.92 10.94
CA THR A 197 2.51 15.83 9.70
C THR A 197 3.91 15.27 9.95
N ARG A 198 4.56 15.64 11.06
CA ARG A 198 5.83 15.08 11.48
C ARG A 198 5.72 13.59 11.82
N LEU A 199 4.68 13.18 12.53
CA LEU A 199 4.49 11.80 12.97
C LEU A 199 4.04 10.86 11.84
N ILE A 200 3.31 11.36 10.83
CA ILE A 200 3.07 10.61 9.59
C ILE A 200 4.41 10.13 9.03
N GLY A 201 5.40 11.03 8.93
CA GLY A 201 6.75 10.68 8.47
C GLY A 201 7.45 9.71 9.42
N ASN A 202 7.59 10.08 10.69
CA ASN A 202 8.35 9.29 11.66
C ASN A 202 7.82 7.86 11.83
N TYR A 203 6.50 7.68 11.92
CA TYR A 203 5.89 6.35 12.09
C TYR A 203 6.00 5.51 10.83
N THR A 204 5.87 6.12 9.66
CA THR A 204 6.09 5.46 8.37
C THR A 204 7.52 4.93 8.26
N ASP A 205 8.51 5.80 8.48
CA ASP A 205 9.93 5.46 8.31
C ASP A 205 10.39 4.43 9.35
N TYR A 206 9.90 4.52 10.59
CA TYR A 206 10.14 3.51 11.60
C TYR A 206 9.61 2.14 11.17
N ALA A 207 8.35 2.08 10.71
CA ALA A 207 7.72 0.83 10.37
C ALA A 207 8.40 0.12 9.20
N VAL A 208 8.69 0.87 8.13
CA VAL A 208 9.39 0.35 6.96
C VAL A 208 10.82 -0.09 7.29
N ARG A 209 11.55 0.67 8.13
CA ARG A 209 12.90 0.28 8.55
C ARG A 209 12.93 -1.08 9.25
N TRP A 210 12.02 -1.32 10.18
CA TRP A 210 11.98 -2.57 10.94
C TRP A 210 11.35 -3.71 10.16
N TYR A 211 10.43 -3.44 9.25
CA TYR A 211 9.99 -4.41 8.25
C TYR A 211 11.18 -4.90 7.42
N ASN A 212 11.96 -3.98 6.82
CA ASN A 212 13.11 -4.33 5.98
C ASN A 212 14.19 -5.10 6.78
N THR A 213 14.48 -4.64 8.00
CA THR A 213 15.44 -5.31 8.90
C THR A 213 14.98 -6.71 9.28
N GLY A 214 13.69 -6.90 9.59
CA GLY A 214 13.12 -8.22 9.90
C GLY A 214 13.13 -9.14 8.69
N LEU A 215 12.76 -8.63 7.52
CA LEU A 215 12.73 -9.37 6.26
C LEU A 215 14.13 -9.86 5.86
N GLU A 216 15.15 -9.02 6.00
CA GLU A 216 16.54 -9.41 5.74
C GLU A 216 17.03 -10.49 6.71
N ARG A 217 16.66 -10.41 8.00
CA ARG A 217 17.06 -11.40 9.02
C ARG A 217 16.50 -12.80 8.79
N VAL A 218 15.31 -12.91 8.20
CA VAL A 218 14.66 -14.21 7.93
C VAL A 218 15.06 -14.80 6.57
N TRP A 219 15.90 -14.11 5.79
CA TRP A 219 16.43 -14.65 4.53
C TRP A 219 17.44 -15.78 4.77
N GLY A 220 17.41 -16.79 3.90
CA GLY A 220 18.36 -17.90 3.91
C GLY A 220 18.49 -18.58 2.54
N PRO A 221 19.38 -19.57 2.41
CA PRO A 221 19.75 -20.14 1.11
C PRO A 221 18.75 -21.19 0.56
N ASP A 222 17.95 -21.83 1.40
CA ASP A 222 17.16 -23.01 1.03
C ASP A 222 15.67 -22.69 0.86
N SER A 223 14.89 -23.62 0.27
CA SER A 223 13.46 -23.37 0.02
C SER A 223 12.66 -23.13 1.30
N ARG A 224 13.03 -23.77 2.41
CA ARG A 224 12.38 -23.57 3.72
C ARG A 224 12.62 -22.17 4.26
N ASP A 225 13.81 -21.61 4.02
CA ASP A 225 14.12 -20.23 4.38
C ASP A 225 13.31 -19.27 3.51
N TRP A 226 13.20 -19.55 2.20
CA TRP A 226 12.35 -18.76 1.30
C TRP A 226 10.87 -18.80 1.71
N VAL A 227 10.34 -19.95 2.16
CA VAL A 227 8.96 -20.04 2.66
C VAL A 227 8.76 -19.12 3.85
N ARG A 228 9.65 -19.15 4.86
CA ARG A 228 9.59 -18.24 6.02
C ARG A 228 9.75 -16.78 5.62
N TYR A 229 10.69 -16.49 4.72
CA TYR A 229 10.92 -15.14 4.18
C TYR A 229 9.68 -14.59 3.46
N ASN A 230 9.06 -15.39 2.60
CA ASN A 230 7.86 -15.00 1.87
C ASN A 230 6.65 -14.89 2.80
N GLN A 231 6.53 -15.76 3.81
CA GLN A 231 5.51 -15.66 4.84
C GLN A 231 5.67 -14.36 5.66
N PHE A 232 6.89 -14.01 6.08
CA PHE A 232 7.17 -12.72 6.73
C PHE A 232 6.78 -11.53 5.84
N ARG A 233 7.20 -11.55 4.57
CA ARG A 233 6.79 -10.53 3.59
C ARG A 233 5.27 -10.42 3.50
N ARG A 234 4.57 -11.55 3.33
CA ARG A 234 3.11 -11.59 3.15
C ARG A 234 2.39 -11.07 4.38
N GLU A 235 2.66 -11.65 5.55
CA GLU A 235 1.93 -11.35 6.77
C GLU A 235 2.17 -9.92 7.27
N LEU A 236 3.41 -9.41 7.19
CA LEU A 236 3.67 -8.01 7.57
C LEU A 236 3.26 -7.02 6.48
N THR A 237 3.13 -7.43 5.21
CA THR A 237 2.43 -6.57 4.25
C THR A 237 0.99 -6.32 4.70
N LEU A 238 0.28 -7.40 5.08
CA LEU A 238 -1.12 -7.34 5.48
C LEU A 238 -1.37 -6.66 6.84
N THR A 239 -0.43 -6.76 7.78
CA THR A 239 -0.59 -6.27 9.17
C THR A 239 0.19 -4.98 9.48
N VAL A 240 1.11 -4.56 8.59
CA VAL A 240 1.96 -3.38 8.78
C VAL A 240 1.89 -2.47 7.56
N LEU A 241 2.37 -2.93 6.39
CA LEU A 241 2.61 -2.03 5.25
C LEU A 241 1.33 -1.48 4.62
N ASP A 242 0.26 -2.27 4.56
CA ASP A 242 -1.02 -1.82 4.01
C ASP A 242 -1.62 -0.66 4.81
N ILE A 243 -1.51 -0.71 6.14
CA ILE A 243 -1.96 0.36 7.04
C ILE A 243 -1.05 1.59 6.90
N VAL A 244 0.27 1.38 6.91
CA VAL A 244 1.27 2.45 6.75
C VAL A 244 1.10 3.20 5.43
N ALA A 245 0.73 2.50 4.35
CA ALA A 245 0.46 3.12 3.05
C ALA A 245 -0.70 4.12 3.05
N LEU A 246 -1.57 4.07 4.07
CA LEU A 246 -2.71 4.96 4.27
C LEU A 246 -2.40 6.11 5.23
N PHE A 247 -1.25 6.10 5.93
CA PHE A 247 -0.86 7.17 6.84
C PHE A 247 -0.88 8.58 6.22
N PRO A 248 -0.45 8.79 4.96
CA PRO A 248 -0.53 10.11 4.33
C PRO A 248 -1.95 10.70 4.29
N ASN A 249 -2.99 9.86 4.25
CA ASN A 249 -4.38 10.31 4.17
C ASN A 249 -4.83 11.01 5.46
N TYR A 250 -4.11 10.84 6.59
CA TYR A 250 -4.41 11.56 7.83
C TYR A 250 -4.13 13.07 7.74
N ASP A 251 -3.34 13.56 6.78
CA ASP A 251 -3.10 15.00 6.59
C ASP A 251 -4.39 15.71 6.14
N SER A 252 -5.11 16.26 7.12
CA SER A 252 -6.42 16.89 6.94
C SER A 252 -6.42 18.12 6.03
N ARG A 253 -5.28 18.79 5.84
CA ARG A 253 -5.19 19.93 4.91
C ARG A 253 -4.99 19.45 3.48
N ARG A 254 -4.35 18.30 3.29
CA ARG A 254 -4.19 17.67 1.98
C ARG A 254 -5.43 16.90 1.55
N TYR A 255 -6.09 16.26 2.50
CA TYR A 255 -7.26 15.40 2.31
C TYR A 255 -8.43 15.85 3.19
N PRO A 256 -9.05 17.01 2.88
CA PRO A 256 -10.12 17.58 3.69
C PRO A 256 -11.46 16.83 3.56
N ILE A 257 -11.60 15.99 2.55
CA ILE A 257 -12.78 15.16 2.28
C ILE A 257 -12.37 13.70 2.14
N ARG A 258 -13.37 12.80 2.00
CA ARG A 258 -13.13 11.37 1.76
C ARG A 258 -12.09 11.16 0.66
N THR A 259 -11.12 10.30 0.93
CA THR A 259 -10.01 10.02 0.01
C THR A 259 -9.85 8.52 -0.13
N VAL A 260 -9.80 8.02 -1.38
CA VAL A 260 -9.76 6.58 -1.67
C VAL A 260 -8.41 6.22 -2.30
N SER A 261 -7.63 5.42 -1.57
CA SER A 261 -6.35 4.86 -2.01
C SER A 261 -6.53 3.53 -2.75
N GLN A 262 -5.52 3.10 -3.51
CA GLN A 262 -5.47 1.77 -4.12
C GLN A 262 -4.14 1.09 -3.84
N LEU A 263 -4.19 -0.14 -3.32
CA LEU A 263 -3.02 -0.94 -3.00
C LEU A 263 -2.71 -1.86 -4.19
N THR A 264 -1.58 -1.65 -4.86
CA THR A 264 -1.20 -2.33 -6.10
C THR A 264 -0.08 -3.35 -5.92
N ARG A 265 0.48 -3.48 -4.70
CA ARG A 265 1.47 -4.52 -4.38
C ARG A 265 0.92 -5.93 -4.57
N GLU A 266 1.78 -6.84 -5.02
CA GLU A 266 1.50 -8.27 -5.08
C GLU A 266 2.09 -8.99 -3.86
N ILE A 267 1.32 -9.93 -3.29
CA ILE A 267 1.80 -10.93 -2.33
C ILE A 267 1.72 -12.31 -2.96
N TYR A 268 2.50 -13.27 -2.45
CA TYR A 268 2.72 -14.54 -3.16
C TYR A 268 2.37 -15.75 -2.30
N THR A 269 1.78 -16.77 -2.93
CA THR A 269 1.66 -18.11 -2.36
C THR A 269 2.29 -19.14 -3.30
N ASN A 270 2.83 -20.21 -2.72
CA ASN A 270 3.42 -21.32 -3.47
C ASN A 270 3.07 -22.66 -2.82
N PRO A 271 1.94 -23.27 -3.20
CA PRO A 271 1.43 -24.50 -2.59
C PRO A 271 2.44 -25.65 -2.53
N VAL A 272 3.29 -25.79 -3.55
CA VAL A 272 4.30 -26.88 -3.64
C VAL A 272 5.46 -26.66 -2.69
N LEU A 273 5.84 -25.41 -2.40
CA LEU A 273 6.96 -25.12 -1.53
C LEU A 273 6.50 -24.97 -0.07
N GLU A 274 5.37 -24.30 0.15
CA GLU A 274 4.80 -24.03 1.47
C GLU A 274 4.33 -25.31 2.18
N ASN A 275 3.84 -26.31 1.43
CA ASN A 275 3.40 -27.60 1.98
C ASN A 275 4.44 -28.72 1.80
N PHE A 276 5.72 -28.37 1.68
CA PHE A 276 6.79 -29.34 1.52
C PHE A 276 7.48 -29.62 2.85
N ASP A 277 7.35 -30.85 3.36
CA ASP A 277 7.97 -31.27 4.63
C ASP A 277 9.52 -31.33 4.59
N GLY A 278 10.13 -31.06 3.43
CA GLY A 278 11.58 -31.04 3.24
C GLY A 278 12.14 -29.63 3.06
N SER A 279 13.35 -29.56 2.49
CA SER A 279 13.95 -28.31 2.02
C SER A 279 14.82 -28.59 0.80
N PHE A 280 14.70 -27.77 -0.25
CA PHE A 280 15.56 -27.82 -1.43
C PHE A 280 16.75 -26.90 -1.22
N ARG A 281 17.95 -27.49 -1.11
CA ARG A 281 19.17 -26.75 -0.81
C ARG A 281 19.53 -25.72 -1.89
N GLY A 282 19.94 -24.52 -1.48
CA GLY A 282 20.45 -23.46 -2.36
C GLY A 282 19.42 -22.94 -3.38
N SER A 283 18.12 -23.16 -3.14
CA SER A 283 17.07 -22.83 -4.10
C SER A 283 16.41 -21.47 -3.87
N ALA A 284 16.58 -20.84 -2.71
CA ALA A 284 15.88 -19.60 -2.34
C ALA A 284 16.02 -18.49 -3.38
N GLN A 285 17.25 -18.26 -3.86
CA GLN A 285 17.51 -17.26 -4.90
C GLN A 285 16.78 -17.58 -6.22
N GLY A 286 16.72 -18.85 -6.60
CA GLY A 286 16.02 -19.29 -7.81
C GLY A 286 14.51 -19.15 -7.68
N ILE A 287 13.97 -19.39 -6.47
CA ILE A 287 12.55 -19.21 -6.17
C ILE A 287 12.21 -17.71 -6.20
N GLU A 288 12.98 -16.86 -5.53
CA GLU A 288 12.72 -15.41 -5.51
C GLU A 288 12.80 -14.80 -6.91
N ARG A 289 13.75 -15.22 -7.75
CA ARG A 289 13.85 -14.80 -9.16
C ARG A 289 12.69 -15.28 -10.05
N SER A 290 11.86 -16.21 -9.56
CA SER A 290 10.67 -16.65 -10.31
C SER A 290 9.47 -15.70 -10.15
N ILE A 291 9.51 -14.79 -9.17
CA ILE A 291 8.58 -13.67 -9.05
C ILE A 291 8.88 -12.65 -10.15
N ARG A 292 7.84 -11.98 -10.69
CA ARG A 292 8.02 -10.95 -11.71
C ARG A 292 8.75 -9.73 -11.11
N SER A 293 9.67 -9.15 -11.88
CA SER A 293 10.24 -7.83 -11.55
C SER A 293 9.15 -6.73 -11.60
N PRO A 294 9.36 -5.57 -10.95
CA PRO A 294 8.43 -4.45 -10.99
C PRO A 294 7.90 -4.14 -12.40
N HIS A 295 6.58 -3.99 -12.51
CA HIS A 295 5.88 -3.86 -13.80
C HIS A 295 4.67 -2.92 -13.67
N LEU A 296 4.18 -2.40 -14.81
CA LEU A 296 2.87 -1.76 -14.82
C LEU A 296 1.81 -2.82 -14.49
N MET A 297 0.79 -2.43 -13.75
CA MET A 297 -0.30 -3.33 -13.39
C MET A 297 -0.96 -3.90 -14.65
N ASP A 298 -1.21 -5.21 -14.64
CA ASP A 298 -1.95 -5.91 -15.68
C ASP A 298 -3.10 -6.72 -15.07
N ILE A 299 -3.99 -7.17 -15.96
CA ILE A 299 -5.19 -7.92 -15.62
C ILE A 299 -5.02 -9.34 -16.19
N LEU A 300 -5.02 -10.34 -15.32
CA LEU A 300 -4.93 -11.73 -15.72
C LEU A 300 -6.18 -12.16 -16.50
N ASN A 301 -6.04 -12.42 -17.80
CA ASN A 301 -7.16 -12.86 -18.62
C ASN A 301 -7.35 -14.38 -18.54
N SER A 302 -6.25 -15.14 -18.71
CA SER A 302 -6.30 -16.60 -18.75
C SER A 302 -4.96 -17.28 -18.51
N ILE A 303 -5.02 -18.54 -18.12
CA ILE A 303 -3.89 -19.45 -17.92
C ILE A 303 -4.11 -20.68 -18.79
N THR A 304 -3.21 -20.97 -19.73
CA THR A 304 -3.24 -22.22 -20.49
C THR A 304 -2.24 -23.20 -19.89
N ILE A 305 -2.73 -24.28 -19.28
CA ILE A 305 -1.95 -25.24 -18.50
C ILE A 305 -1.60 -26.46 -19.35
N TYR A 306 -0.32 -26.88 -19.29
CA TYR A 306 0.21 -28.05 -19.97
C TYR A 306 0.47 -29.20 -18.98
N THR A 307 -0.08 -30.37 -19.29
CA THR A 307 0.07 -31.57 -18.46
C THR A 307 1.19 -32.46 -18.99
N ASP A 308 2.10 -32.87 -18.10
CA ASP A 308 3.06 -33.94 -18.36
C ASP A 308 2.77 -35.13 -17.43
N ALA A 309 3.42 -36.28 -17.67
CA ALA A 309 3.26 -37.46 -16.86
C ALA A 309 4.59 -38.14 -16.55
N HIS A 310 4.73 -38.62 -15.31
CA HIS A 310 5.83 -39.46 -14.91
C HIS A 310 5.29 -40.69 -14.16
N ARG A 311 5.51 -41.88 -14.70
CA ARG A 311 5.03 -43.17 -14.14
C ARG A 311 3.53 -43.17 -13.77
N GLY A 312 2.69 -42.66 -14.67
CA GLY A 312 1.24 -42.59 -14.48
C GLY A 312 0.75 -41.44 -13.60
N TYR A 313 1.65 -40.68 -12.98
CA TYR A 313 1.30 -39.43 -12.28
C TYR A 313 1.31 -38.28 -13.27
N TYR A 314 0.14 -37.69 -13.51
CA TYR A 314 -0.02 -36.52 -14.35
C TYR A 314 0.09 -35.26 -13.52
N TYR A 315 0.80 -34.25 -14.01
CA TYR A 315 1.08 -33.04 -13.25
C TYR A 315 1.15 -31.79 -14.13
N TRP A 316 0.98 -30.63 -13.48
CA TRP A 316 1.19 -29.31 -14.07
C TRP A 316 2.67 -29.12 -14.41
N SER A 317 3.01 -29.25 -15.68
CA SER A 317 4.40 -29.18 -16.16
C SER A 317 4.84 -27.78 -16.57
N GLY A 318 3.90 -26.99 -17.10
CA GLY A 318 4.11 -25.62 -17.51
C GLY A 318 2.78 -24.93 -17.82
N HIS A 319 2.82 -23.63 -18.06
CA HIS A 319 1.66 -22.86 -18.47
C HIS A 319 2.06 -21.58 -19.23
N GLN A 320 1.09 -20.99 -19.91
CA GLN A 320 1.22 -19.72 -20.61
C GLN A 320 0.16 -18.75 -20.11
N ILE A 321 0.57 -17.51 -19.85
CA ILE A 321 -0.28 -16.44 -19.30
C ILE A 321 -0.65 -15.46 -20.40
N MET A 322 -1.92 -15.06 -20.45
CA MET A 322 -2.37 -13.91 -21.22
C MET A 322 -2.95 -12.85 -20.28
N ALA A 323 -2.61 -11.59 -20.52
CA ALA A 323 -3.02 -10.46 -19.69
C ALA A 323 -3.34 -9.22 -20.53
N SER A 324 -4.10 -8.28 -19.94
CA SER A 324 -4.42 -6.98 -20.54
C SER A 324 -3.87 -5.84 -19.69
N PRO A 325 -3.55 -4.67 -20.30
CA PRO A 325 -3.32 -3.45 -19.55
C PRO A 325 -4.56 -3.03 -18.74
N VAL A 326 -4.36 -2.20 -17.71
CA VAL A 326 -5.45 -1.60 -16.91
C VAL A 326 -6.54 -1.01 -17.81
N GLY A 327 -7.79 -1.29 -17.45
CA GLY A 327 -8.99 -0.85 -18.15
C GLY A 327 -9.22 -1.50 -19.51
N PHE A 328 -8.52 -2.59 -19.83
CA PHE A 328 -8.51 -3.20 -21.17
C PHE A 328 -8.19 -2.16 -22.25
N SER A 329 -7.35 -1.18 -21.90
CA SER A 329 -7.07 0.02 -22.69
C SER A 329 -6.09 -0.21 -23.84
N GLY A 330 -5.59 -1.44 -23.99
CA GLY A 330 -4.70 -1.87 -25.04
C GLY A 330 -4.88 -3.35 -25.37
N PRO A 331 -4.18 -3.88 -26.38
CA PRO A 331 -4.31 -5.27 -26.79
C PRO A 331 -3.85 -6.22 -25.67
N GLU A 332 -4.45 -7.41 -25.65
CA GLU A 332 -3.96 -8.53 -24.83
C GLU A 332 -2.54 -8.89 -25.26
N PHE A 333 -1.69 -9.19 -24.29
CA PHE A 333 -0.33 -9.66 -24.50
C PHE A 333 -0.09 -10.97 -23.75
N THR A 334 0.96 -11.67 -24.16
CA THR A 334 1.26 -13.03 -23.69
C THR A 334 2.67 -13.09 -23.15
N PHE A 335 2.85 -13.82 -22.05
CA PHE A 335 4.16 -14.05 -21.46
C PHE A 335 4.84 -15.29 -22.09
N PRO A 336 6.18 -15.37 -22.02
CA PRO A 336 6.89 -16.60 -22.34
C PRO A 336 6.36 -17.79 -21.53
N LEU A 337 6.52 -19.00 -22.08
CA LEU A 337 6.12 -20.24 -21.41
C LEU A 337 6.82 -20.38 -20.04
N TYR A 338 6.04 -20.55 -18.98
CA TYR A 338 6.53 -20.96 -17.67
C TYR A 338 6.59 -22.49 -17.59
N GLY A 339 7.66 -23.04 -17.02
CA GLY A 339 7.84 -24.49 -16.94
C GLY A 339 8.28 -25.11 -18.26
N THR A 340 7.64 -26.21 -18.67
CA THR A 340 7.88 -26.92 -19.93
C THR A 340 6.56 -27.36 -20.52
N MET A 341 6.51 -27.46 -21.84
CA MET A 341 5.31 -27.86 -22.57
C MET A 341 5.14 -29.38 -22.53
N GLY A 342 4.34 -29.87 -21.59
CA GLY A 342 3.92 -31.27 -21.53
C GLY A 342 2.81 -31.59 -22.53
N ASN A 343 2.76 -32.85 -22.99
CA ASN A 343 1.76 -33.35 -23.94
C ASN A 343 1.10 -34.66 -23.47
N ALA A 344 1.20 -34.98 -22.18
CA ALA A 344 0.60 -36.20 -21.64
C ALA A 344 -0.93 -36.15 -21.59
N ALA A 345 -1.52 -34.95 -21.60
CA ALA A 345 -2.95 -34.71 -21.79
C ALA A 345 -3.15 -33.41 -22.60
N PRO A 346 -4.36 -33.19 -23.19
CA PRO A 346 -4.67 -31.93 -23.85
C PRO A 346 -4.44 -30.73 -22.93
N GLN A 347 -3.92 -29.63 -23.49
CA GLN A 347 -3.79 -28.37 -22.77
C GLN A 347 -5.17 -27.88 -22.30
N GLN A 348 -5.22 -27.25 -21.13
CA GLN A 348 -6.45 -26.71 -20.56
C GLN A 348 -6.35 -25.20 -20.38
N ARG A 349 -7.21 -24.45 -21.06
CA ARG A 349 -7.32 -22.99 -20.89
C ARG A 349 -8.30 -22.68 -19.76
N ILE A 350 -7.81 -22.05 -18.71
CA ILE A 350 -8.57 -21.50 -17.59
C ILE A 350 -8.75 -20.01 -17.82
N VAL A 351 -9.98 -19.54 -17.98
CA VAL A 351 -10.27 -18.10 -18.08
C VAL A 351 -10.29 -17.54 -16.65
N ALA A 352 -9.40 -16.60 -16.34
CA ALA A 352 -9.29 -16.01 -15.02
C ALA A 352 -10.21 -14.80 -14.85
N GLN A 353 -10.43 -14.04 -15.91
CA GLN A 353 -11.25 -12.82 -15.89
C GLN A 353 -12.75 -13.11 -16.06
N LEU A 354 -13.32 -13.88 -15.13
CA LEU A 354 -14.77 -14.04 -14.95
C LEU A 354 -15.21 -13.41 -13.63
N GLY A 355 -16.39 -12.79 -13.60
CA GLY A 355 -16.86 -12.06 -12.42
C GLY A 355 -15.87 -10.95 -12.03
N GLN A 356 -15.35 -11.01 -10.80
CA GLN A 356 -14.33 -10.10 -10.27
C GLN A 356 -12.90 -10.70 -10.33
N GLY A 357 -12.70 -11.77 -11.10
CA GLY A 357 -11.45 -12.50 -11.19
C GLY A 357 -11.40 -13.68 -10.21
N VAL A 358 -10.34 -14.49 -10.31
CA VAL A 358 -10.10 -15.60 -9.37
C VAL A 358 -9.71 -15.04 -8.00
N TYR A 359 -10.42 -15.43 -6.95
CA TYR A 359 -10.13 -14.99 -5.57
C TYR A 359 -9.52 -16.09 -4.70
N ARG A 360 -9.59 -17.35 -5.14
CA ARG A 360 -9.15 -18.51 -4.38
C ARG A 360 -8.64 -19.61 -5.30
N THR A 361 -7.59 -20.28 -4.86
CA THR A 361 -7.13 -21.55 -5.43
C THR A 361 -7.19 -22.66 -4.39
N LEU A 362 -7.73 -23.83 -4.76
CA LEU A 362 -7.59 -25.05 -3.95
C LEU A 362 -6.69 -26.03 -4.69
N SER A 363 -5.45 -26.16 -4.24
CA SER A 363 -4.40 -26.90 -4.92
C SER A 363 -4.20 -28.30 -4.34
N SER A 364 -3.95 -29.27 -5.22
CA SER A 364 -3.56 -30.64 -4.89
C SER A 364 -2.07 -30.80 -5.17
N THR A 365 -1.29 -30.98 -4.11
CA THR A 365 0.16 -31.20 -4.17
C THR A 365 0.47 -32.68 -4.34
N LEU A 366 1.53 -32.98 -5.08
CA LEU A 366 2.02 -34.34 -5.30
C LEU A 366 3.52 -34.39 -5.01
N TYR A 367 3.88 -35.15 -3.97
CA TYR A 367 5.26 -35.46 -3.61
C TYR A 367 5.55 -36.94 -3.79
N ARG A 368 6.41 -37.28 -4.74
CA ARG A 368 6.89 -38.65 -4.92
C ARG A 368 8.35 -38.71 -4.49
N ARG A 369 8.65 -39.48 -3.44
CA ARG A 369 10.01 -39.68 -2.92
C ARG A 369 10.33 -41.18 -2.88
N PRO A 370 10.71 -41.79 -4.02
CA PRO A 370 11.01 -43.21 -4.03
C PRO A 370 12.29 -43.52 -3.24
N PHE A 371 12.37 -44.71 -2.66
CA PHE A 371 13.52 -45.15 -1.85
C PHE A 371 14.84 -45.20 -2.64
N ASN A 372 14.77 -45.56 -3.93
CA ASN A 372 15.91 -45.56 -4.84
C ASN A 372 15.73 -44.46 -5.90
N ILE A 373 16.57 -43.43 -5.85
CA ILE A 373 16.49 -42.24 -6.71
C ILE A 373 17.37 -42.46 -7.95
N GLY A 374 16.79 -42.23 -9.13
CA GLY A 374 17.52 -42.23 -10.39
C GLY A 374 16.71 -41.59 -11.51
N ILE A 375 17.30 -41.42 -12.69
CA ILE A 375 16.62 -40.79 -13.84
C ILE A 375 15.33 -41.52 -14.23
N ASN A 376 15.27 -42.84 -14.03
CA ASN A 376 14.06 -43.62 -14.28
C ASN A 376 13.09 -43.65 -13.09
N ASN A 377 13.50 -43.21 -11.89
CA ASN A 377 12.73 -43.23 -10.64
C ASN A 377 12.91 -41.92 -9.87
N GLN A 378 12.38 -40.85 -10.45
CA GLN A 378 12.67 -39.49 -10.03
C GLN A 378 11.86 -39.08 -8.80
N GLN A 379 12.40 -38.11 -8.06
CA GLN A 379 11.61 -37.34 -7.11
C GLN A 379 10.70 -36.35 -7.85
N LEU A 380 9.47 -36.19 -7.39
CA LEU A 380 8.53 -35.18 -7.91
C LEU A 380 8.06 -34.28 -6.78
N SER A 381 8.00 -32.98 -7.06
CA SER A 381 7.37 -31.97 -6.20
C SER A 381 6.62 -30.99 -7.11
N VAL A 382 5.33 -31.25 -7.28
CA VAL A 382 4.49 -30.69 -8.36
C VAL A 382 3.03 -30.53 -7.90
N LEU A 383 2.20 -29.86 -8.71
CA LEU A 383 0.73 -29.90 -8.58
C LEU A 383 0.12 -30.90 -9.56
N ASP A 384 -0.85 -31.70 -9.11
CA ASP A 384 -1.60 -32.64 -9.95
C ASP A 384 -3.07 -32.24 -10.17
N GLY A 385 -3.48 -31.12 -9.56
CA GLY A 385 -4.74 -30.43 -9.84
C GLY A 385 -4.90 -29.13 -9.06
N THR A 386 -5.71 -28.20 -9.57
CA THR A 386 -6.06 -26.94 -8.89
C THR A 386 -7.47 -26.51 -9.28
N GLU A 387 -8.28 -26.12 -8.30
CA GLU A 387 -9.53 -25.39 -8.53
C GLU A 387 -9.31 -23.88 -8.45
N PHE A 388 -9.94 -23.13 -9.36
CA PHE A 388 -9.92 -21.68 -9.44
C PHE A 388 -11.34 -21.14 -9.23
N ALA A 389 -11.60 -20.52 -8.08
CA ALA A 389 -12.92 -19.98 -7.73
C ALA A 389 -12.99 -18.47 -7.97
N TYR A 390 -14.14 -17.98 -8.44
CA TYR A 390 -14.32 -16.60 -8.91
C TYR A 390 -15.06 -15.72 -7.91
N GLY A 391 -14.59 -14.48 -7.75
CA GLY A 391 -15.26 -13.46 -6.96
C GLY A 391 -16.53 -12.99 -7.68
N THR A 392 -17.66 -12.94 -6.98
CA THR A 392 -18.94 -12.52 -7.55
C THR A 392 -19.95 -12.19 -6.47
N SER A 393 -20.88 -11.27 -6.76
CA SER A 393 -22.06 -11.04 -5.91
C SER A 393 -23.03 -12.25 -5.91
N SER A 394 -22.98 -13.09 -6.94
CA SER A 394 -23.85 -14.26 -7.11
C SER A 394 -23.09 -15.58 -6.94
N ASN A 395 -23.26 -16.53 -7.86
CA ASN A 395 -22.55 -17.80 -7.90
C ASN A 395 -21.98 -18.02 -9.30
N LEU A 396 -20.69 -18.34 -9.39
CA LEU A 396 -20.02 -18.72 -10.64
C LEU A 396 -19.34 -20.08 -10.43
N PRO A 397 -19.49 -21.04 -11.36
CA PRO A 397 -18.83 -22.33 -11.22
C PRO A 397 -17.31 -22.14 -11.29
N SER A 398 -16.58 -22.78 -10.37
CA SER A 398 -15.12 -22.79 -10.39
C SER A 398 -14.60 -23.51 -11.64
N ALA A 399 -13.46 -23.06 -12.16
CA ALA A 399 -12.73 -23.80 -13.18
C ALA A 399 -11.76 -24.78 -12.49
N VAL A 400 -11.77 -26.05 -12.91
CA VAL A 400 -10.95 -27.09 -12.28
C VAL A 400 -9.93 -27.63 -13.27
N TYR A 401 -8.65 -27.44 -12.98
CA TYR A 401 -7.57 -28.17 -13.64
C TYR A 401 -7.45 -29.55 -12.99
N ARG A 402 -7.91 -30.58 -13.70
CA ARG A 402 -7.96 -32.01 -13.30
C ARG A 402 -8.80 -32.33 -12.06
N LYS A 403 -8.45 -31.79 -10.88
CA LYS A 403 -9.13 -32.00 -9.60
C LYS A 403 -8.87 -30.84 -8.64
N SER A 404 -9.74 -30.66 -7.66
CA SER A 404 -9.49 -29.80 -6.49
C SER A 404 -8.52 -30.48 -5.51
N GLY A 405 -7.94 -29.71 -4.61
CA GLY A 405 -7.15 -30.23 -3.48
C GLY A 405 -7.51 -29.57 -2.16
N THR A 406 -6.64 -29.71 -1.17
CA THR A 406 -6.86 -29.21 0.21
C THR A 406 -5.92 -28.08 0.60
N VAL A 407 -4.92 -27.75 -0.22
CA VAL A 407 -4.07 -26.57 0.02
C VAL A 407 -4.84 -25.34 -0.45
N ASP A 408 -5.46 -24.65 0.50
CA ASP A 408 -6.33 -23.52 0.25
C ASP A 408 -5.55 -22.22 0.33
N SER A 409 -5.64 -21.37 -0.70
CA SER A 409 -5.06 -20.04 -0.62
C SER A 409 -5.70 -19.18 0.45
N LEU A 410 -6.99 -19.39 0.80
CA LEU A 410 -7.68 -18.56 1.79
C LEU A 410 -7.09 -18.66 3.20
N ASP A 411 -6.34 -19.72 3.52
CA ASP A 411 -5.63 -19.80 4.80
C ASP A 411 -4.51 -18.74 4.90
N GLU A 412 -3.95 -18.33 3.75
CA GLU A 412 -2.85 -17.37 3.64
C GLU A 412 -3.30 -15.97 3.22
N ILE A 413 -4.43 -15.89 2.51
CA ILE A 413 -5.05 -14.66 2.00
C ILE A 413 -6.55 -14.63 2.33
N PRO A 414 -6.91 -14.46 3.61
CA PRO A 414 -8.28 -14.57 4.05
C PRO A 414 -9.17 -13.42 3.52
N PRO A 415 -10.50 -13.54 3.63
CA PRO A 415 -11.43 -12.47 3.30
C PRO A 415 -11.20 -11.22 4.16
N GLN A 416 -11.41 -10.04 3.59
CA GLN A 416 -11.46 -8.78 4.35
C GLN A 416 -12.81 -8.57 5.05
N ASN A 417 -13.87 -9.25 4.58
CA ASN A 417 -15.20 -9.21 5.20
C ASN A 417 -15.73 -10.63 5.42
N ASN A 418 -15.73 -11.05 6.68
CA ASN A 418 -16.20 -12.37 7.11
C ASN A 418 -17.72 -12.43 7.36
N ASN A 419 -18.45 -11.31 7.25
CA ASN A 419 -19.91 -11.27 7.39
C ASN A 419 -20.65 -11.74 6.11
N VAL A 420 -19.91 -11.95 5.03
CA VAL A 420 -20.43 -12.42 3.74
C VAL A 420 -19.61 -13.63 3.26
N PRO A 421 -20.14 -14.45 2.34
CA PRO A 421 -19.38 -15.57 1.80
C PRO A 421 -18.04 -15.11 1.17
N PRO A 422 -16.97 -15.92 1.22
CA PRO A 422 -15.64 -15.53 0.72
C PRO A 422 -15.63 -15.00 -0.72
N ARG A 423 -16.50 -15.52 -1.60
CA ARG A 423 -16.64 -15.03 -2.99
C ARG A 423 -17.08 -13.56 -3.12
N GLN A 424 -17.65 -12.97 -2.07
CA GLN A 424 -18.00 -11.55 -1.98
C GLN A 424 -17.02 -10.79 -1.09
N GLY A 425 -16.60 -11.41 0.01
CA GLY A 425 -15.77 -10.80 1.06
C GLY A 425 -14.26 -10.91 0.85
N PHE A 426 -13.80 -11.54 -0.23
CA PHE A 426 -12.37 -11.74 -0.52
C PHE A 426 -11.56 -10.44 -0.46
N SER A 427 -10.28 -10.52 -0.12
CA SER A 427 -9.36 -9.37 -0.05
C SER A 427 -8.52 -9.20 -1.31
N HIS A 428 -8.22 -10.30 -2.02
CA HIS A 428 -7.28 -10.31 -3.15
C HIS A 428 -7.85 -11.01 -4.39
N ARG A 429 -7.32 -10.64 -5.57
CA ARG A 429 -7.51 -11.40 -6.81
C ARG A 429 -6.18 -11.95 -7.31
N LEU A 430 -6.24 -13.06 -8.03
CA LEU A 430 -5.10 -13.62 -8.74
C LEU A 430 -4.68 -12.67 -9.87
N SER A 431 -3.44 -12.20 -9.81
CA SER A 431 -2.84 -11.22 -10.72
C SER A 431 -1.93 -11.89 -11.75
N HIS A 432 -1.23 -12.95 -11.35
CA HIS A 432 -0.32 -13.69 -12.24
C HIS A 432 -0.07 -15.09 -11.70
N VAL A 433 0.38 -15.99 -12.56
CA VAL A 433 1.00 -17.25 -12.14
C VAL A 433 2.32 -17.36 -12.87
N SER A 434 3.42 -17.42 -12.13
CA SER A 434 4.74 -17.77 -12.66
C SER A 434 5.12 -19.17 -12.17
N MET A 435 6.38 -19.59 -12.31
CA MET A 435 6.79 -20.92 -11.87
C MET A 435 8.26 -20.97 -11.47
N PHE A 436 8.51 -21.42 -10.23
CA PHE A 436 9.81 -21.98 -9.89
C PHE A 436 9.90 -23.39 -10.47
N ARG A 437 10.97 -23.66 -11.23
CA ARG A 437 11.19 -24.96 -11.85
C ARG A 437 12.60 -25.45 -11.61
N SER A 438 12.74 -26.76 -11.46
CA SER A 438 14.03 -27.44 -11.47
C SER A 438 13.89 -28.81 -12.14
N GLY A 439 14.95 -29.22 -12.82
CA GLY A 439 15.04 -30.50 -13.50
C GLY A 439 14.28 -30.59 -14.83
N PHE A 440 14.74 -31.52 -15.65
CA PHE A 440 14.14 -31.94 -16.91
C PHE A 440 13.70 -33.39 -16.81
N SER A 441 12.54 -33.71 -17.40
CA SER A 441 11.94 -35.04 -17.35
C SER A 441 12.87 -36.17 -17.82
N ASN A 442 13.78 -35.87 -18.74
CA ASN A 442 14.60 -36.89 -19.41
C ASN A 442 16.02 -37.01 -18.86
N SER A 443 16.45 -36.12 -17.95
CA SER A 443 17.86 -36.04 -17.53
C SER A 443 18.09 -35.67 -16.08
N SER A 444 17.03 -35.42 -15.30
CA SER A 444 17.14 -35.04 -13.89
C SER A 444 16.62 -36.11 -12.95
N VAL A 445 17.22 -36.21 -11.77
CA VAL A 445 16.79 -37.14 -10.71
C VAL A 445 15.65 -36.57 -9.84
N SER A 446 15.39 -35.27 -9.95
CA SER A 446 14.30 -34.56 -9.27
C SER A 446 13.65 -33.57 -10.22
N ILE A 447 12.32 -33.52 -10.21
CA ILE A 447 11.51 -32.54 -10.94
C ILE A 447 10.76 -31.69 -9.93
N ILE A 448 10.94 -30.37 -10.04
CA ILE A 448 10.16 -29.39 -9.30
C ILE A 448 9.38 -28.55 -10.30
N ARG A 449 8.06 -28.50 -10.13
CA ARG A 449 7.15 -27.57 -10.82
C ARG A 449 6.26 -26.92 -9.79
N ALA A 450 6.68 -25.74 -9.36
CA ALA A 450 6.06 -25.01 -8.29
C ALA A 450 5.46 -23.70 -8.83
N PRO A 451 4.21 -23.72 -9.36
CA PRO A 451 3.50 -22.51 -9.72
C PRO A 451 3.51 -21.52 -8.55
N MET A 452 3.85 -20.27 -8.86
CA MET A 452 3.89 -19.16 -7.93
C MET A 452 2.70 -18.26 -8.22
N PHE A 453 1.76 -18.14 -7.28
CA PHE A 453 0.55 -17.36 -7.45
C PHE A 453 0.77 -15.95 -6.91
N SER A 454 0.64 -14.93 -7.77
CA SER A 454 0.66 -13.52 -7.38
C SER A 454 -0.74 -13.04 -7.07
N TRP A 455 -0.93 -12.40 -5.93
CA TRP A 455 -2.22 -11.89 -5.45
C TRP A 455 -2.16 -10.38 -5.27
N ILE A 456 -2.98 -9.66 -6.01
CA ILE A 456 -3.11 -8.21 -5.90
C ILE A 456 -4.34 -7.86 -5.06
N HIS A 457 -4.23 -6.84 -4.20
CA HIS A 457 -5.34 -6.41 -3.36
C HIS A 457 -6.52 -5.94 -4.21
N ARG A 458 -7.76 -6.20 -3.78
CA ARG A 458 -8.94 -5.90 -4.59
C ARG A 458 -9.22 -4.42 -4.82
N SER A 459 -8.63 -3.53 -4.00
CA SER A 459 -8.68 -2.08 -4.23
C SER A 459 -7.90 -1.63 -5.46
N ALA A 460 -6.98 -2.46 -5.98
CA ALA A 460 -6.50 -2.31 -7.35
C ALA A 460 -7.61 -2.73 -8.32
N GLU A 461 -8.49 -1.77 -8.62
CA GLU A 461 -9.60 -1.97 -9.54
C GLU A 461 -9.12 -2.22 -10.97
N PHE A 462 -9.89 -2.97 -11.76
CA PHE A 462 -9.59 -3.21 -13.17
C PHE A 462 -9.57 -1.92 -14.00
N ASN A 463 -10.37 -0.92 -13.62
CA ASN A 463 -10.44 0.38 -14.28
C ASN A 463 -9.94 1.47 -13.32
N ASN A 464 -9.54 2.62 -13.85
CA ASN A 464 -9.24 3.81 -13.05
C ASN A 464 -10.47 4.72 -13.09
N ILE A 465 -11.44 4.46 -12.22
CA ILE A 465 -12.70 5.20 -12.14
C ILE A 465 -12.51 6.40 -11.21
N ILE A 466 -12.86 7.60 -11.68
CA ILE A 466 -12.73 8.84 -10.91
C ILE A 466 -14.06 9.17 -10.23
N ALA A 467 -14.09 9.12 -8.90
CA ALA A 467 -15.26 9.46 -8.10
C ALA A 467 -15.57 10.97 -8.17
N SER A 468 -16.82 11.36 -7.93
CA SER A 468 -17.25 12.77 -7.96
C SER A 468 -17.38 13.43 -6.59
N ASP A 469 -17.35 12.63 -5.52
CA ASP A 469 -17.64 13.01 -4.13
C ASP A 469 -16.44 12.80 -3.19
N SER A 470 -15.31 12.35 -3.72
CA SER A 470 -14.12 11.98 -2.98
C SER A 470 -12.86 12.22 -3.80
N ILE A 471 -11.72 12.41 -3.12
CA ILE A 471 -10.42 12.46 -3.77
C ILE A 471 -10.06 11.04 -4.21
N THR A 472 -9.93 10.84 -5.51
CA THR A 472 -9.55 9.54 -6.08
C THR A 472 -8.04 9.49 -6.28
N GLN A 473 -7.35 8.53 -5.66
CA GLN A 473 -5.92 8.31 -5.86
C GLN A 473 -5.68 7.15 -6.84
N ILE A 474 -5.01 7.43 -7.95
CA ILE A 474 -4.62 6.45 -8.97
C ILE A 474 -3.09 6.32 -9.00
N PRO A 475 -2.51 5.21 -8.51
CA PRO A 475 -1.08 4.96 -8.60
C PRO A 475 -0.60 5.00 -10.06
N ALA A 476 0.57 5.59 -10.32
CA ALA A 476 1.13 5.74 -11.66
C ALA A 476 1.41 4.38 -12.33
N VAL A 477 1.66 3.34 -11.53
CA VAL A 477 1.80 1.94 -12.01
C VAL A 477 0.52 1.37 -12.60
N LYS A 478 -0.65 2.00 -12.40
CA LYS A 478 -1.89 1.68 -13.11
C LYS A 478 -1.99 2.33 -14.50
N GLY A 479 -0.87 2.85 -15.00
CA GLY A 479 -0.72 3.31 -16.38
C GLY A 479 -0.63 2.16 -17.38
N ASN A 480 -0.76 2.50 -18.67
CA ASN A 480 -0.68 1.54 -19.78
C ASN A 480 0.43 1.87 -20.78
N PHE A 481 1.08 3.03 -20.65
CA PHE A 481 2.18 3.45 -21.52
C PHE A 481 3.27 4.15 -20.72
N LEU A 482 4.48 3.60 -20.78
CA LEU A 482 5.67 4.13 -20.15
C LEU A 482 6.78 4.25 -21.20
N PHE A 483 7.28 5.48 -21.38
CA PHE A 483 8.33 5.80 -22.33
C PHE A 483 9.51 6.48 -21.61
N ASN A 484 10.74 6.10 -21.96
CA ASN A 484 11.97 6.53 -21.30
C ASN A 484 11.84 6.58 -19.75
N GLY A 485 11.49 5.44 -19.17
CA GLY A 485 11.31 5.26 -17.75
C GLY A 485 11.23 3.78 -17.40
N SER A 486 11.14 3.50 -16.11
CA SER A 486 11.02 2.14 -15.58
C SER A 486 10.07 2.13 -14.39
N VAL A 487 9.41 0.99 -14.17
CA VAL A 487 8.79 0.71 -12.88
C VAL A 487 9.88 0.25 -11.92
N ILE A 488 9.85 0.74 -10.68
CA ILE A 488 10.79 0.39 -9.62
C ILE A 488 10.03 -0.06 -8.38
N SER A 489 10.66 -0.93 -7.57
CA SER A 489 10.08 -1.38 -6.31
C SER A 489 9.74 -0.19 -5.43
N GLY A 490 8.53 -0.20 -4.87
CA GLY A 490 8.16 0.79 -3.85
C GLY A 490 9.01 0.63 -2.58
N PRO A 491 9.18 1.69 -1.77
CA PRO A 491 9.95 1.64 -0.53
C PRO A 491 9.22 0.93 0.62
N GLY A 492 7.98 0.47 0.43
CA GLY A 492 7.16 -0.25 1.42
C GLY A 492 5.99 0.56 1.99
N PHE A 493 5.99 1.89 1.86
CA PHE A 493 4.93 2.77 2.40
C PHE A 493 4.02 3.39 1.33
N THR A 494 4.09 2.91 0.09
CA THR A 494 3.32 3.45 -1.05
C THR A 494 2.15 2.57 -1.44
N GLY A 495 2.04 1.38 -0.84
CA GLY A 495 1.01 0.38 -1.18
C GLY A 495 1.26 -0.35 -2.50
N GLY A 496 2.42 -0.14 -3.13
CA GLY A 496 2.82 -0.73 -4.40
C GLY A 496 4.06 -0.08 -4.99
N ASP A 497 4.38 -0.47 -6.23
CA ASP A 497 5.54 0.02 -6.98
C ASP A 497 5.36 1.46 -7.48
N LEU A 498 6.45 2.03 -7.99
CA LEU A 498 6.54 3.43 -8.42
C LEU A 498 7.03 3.54 -9.86
N VAL A 499 6.79 4.68 -10.50
CA VAL A 499 7.28 4.96 -11.86
C VAL A 499 8.45 5.95 -11.81
N ARG A 500 9.61 5.57 -12.34
CA ARG A 500 10.76 6.45 -12.54
C ARG A 500 10.77 6.95 -13.99
N LEU A 501 10.68 8.26 -14.19
CA LEU A 501 10.88 8.90 -15.48
C LEU A 501 12.32 9.38 -15.59
N ASN A 502 13.03 8.94 -16.63
CA ASN A 502 14.42 9.30 -16.83
C ASN A 502 14.54 10.73 -17.38
N SER A 503 15.77 11.27 -17.30
CA SER A 503 16.10 12.51 -17.99
C SER A 503 16.09 12.30 -19.50
N SER A 504 15.87 13.38 -20.24
CA SER A 504 15.80 13.33 -21.70
C SER A 504 17.18 13.29 -22.38
N GLY A 505 18.27 13.47 -21.65
CA GLY A 505 19.61 13.63 -22.23
C GLY A 505 19.69 14.83 -23.18
N ASN A 506 18.95 15.91 -22.86
CA ASN A 506 18.75 17.09 -23.70
C ASN A 506 18.10 16.81 -25.09
N ASN A 507 17.44 15.66 -25.26
CA ASN A 507 16.68 15.33 -26.48
C ASN A 507 15.17 15.45 -26.24
N ILE A 508 14.52 16.42 -26.88
CA ILE A 508 13.08 16.68 -26.73
C ILE A 508 12.18 15.49 -27.10
N GLN A 509 12.62 14.60 -27.99
CA GLN A 509 11.88 13.40 -28.38
C GLN A 509 12.03 12.25 -27.38
N ASN A 510 13.01 12.35 -26.47
CA ASN A 510 13.31 11.32 -25.46
C ASN A 510 12.82 11.71 -24.06
N ARG A 511 11.76 12.51 -23.95
CA ARG A 511 11.23 12.93 -22.65
C ARG A 511 10.50 11.78 -21.96
N GLY A 512 10.95 11.41 -20.77
CA GLY A 512 10.28 10.40 -19.94
C GLY A 512 8.79 10.72 -19.77
N TYR A 513 7.92 9.73 -19.98
CA TYR A 513 6.48 9.91 -20.00
C TYR A 513 5.75 8.68 -19.45
N ILE A 514 4.78 8.93 -18.57
CA ILE A 514 3.81 7.92 -18.09
C ILE A 514 2.41 8.40 -18.45
N GLU A 515 1.61 7.52 -19.04
CA GLU A 515 0.20 7.73 -19.36
C GLU A 515 -0.68 6.75 -18.59
N VAL A 516 -1.78 7.27 -18.05
CA VAL A 516 -2.74 6.53 -17.25
C VAL A 516 -4.14 6.67 -17.87
N PRO A 517 -4.78 5.56 -18.29
CA PRO A 517 -6.16 5.60 -18.76
C PRO A 517 -7.10 5.85 -17.58
N ILE A 518 -8.10 6.71 -17.75
CA ILE A 518 -9.04 7.10 -16.68
C ILE A 518 -10.46 7.17 -17.21
N HIS A 519 -11.44 6.90 -16.34
CA HIS A 519 -12.86 6.93 -16.66
C HIS A 519 -13.62 7.82 -15.67
N PHE A 520 -14.47 8.71 -16.20
CA PHE A 520 -15.29 9.61 -15.40
C PHE A 520 -16.77 9.22 -15.51
N PRO A 521 -17.39 8.68 -14.44
CA PRO A 521 -18.83 8.44 -14.41
C PRO A 521 -19.64 9.75 -14.45
N SER A 522 -19.14 10.80 -13.80
CA SER A 522 -19.73 12.15 -13.82
C SER A 522 -18.97 13.04 -14.79
N THR A 523 -19.66 13.56 -15.81
CA THR A 523 -19.04 14.42 -16.82
C THR A 523 -19.01 15.90 -16.43
N SER A 524 -19.87 16.32 -15.50
CA SER A 524 -20.03 17.71 -15.07
C SER A 524 -19.13 18.11 -13.90
N THR A 525 -18.61 17.13 -13.15
CA THR A 525 -17.73 17.41 -12.00
C THR A 525 -16.41 18.00 -12.50
N ARG A 526 -15.95 19.08 -11.84
CA ARG A 526 -14.65 19.72 -12.10
C ARG A 526 -13.62 19.14 -11.15
N TYR A 527 -12.42 18.88 -11.66
CA TYR A 527 -11.32 18.25 -10.94
C TYR A 527 -10.04 19.05 -11.05
N ARG A 528 -9.42 19.31 -9.91
CA ARG A 528 -7.98 19.64 -9.87
C ARG A 528 -7.18 18.36 -9.89
N VAL A 529 -6.09 18.34 -10.65
CA VAL A 529 -5.18 17.19 -10.70
C VAL A 529 -3.96 17.48 -9.84
N ARG A 530 -3.71 16.63 -8.85
CA ARG A 530 -2.51 16.64 -8.02
C ARG A 530 -1.64 15.42 -8.34
N VAL A 531 -0.32 15.59 -8.24
CA VAL A 531 0.65 14.51 -8.43
C VAL A 531 1.55 14.42 -7.22
N ARG A 532 1.69 13.21 -6.66
CA ARG A 532 2.69 12.89 -5.63
C ARG A 532 3.97 12.39 -6.29
N TYR A 533 5.10 13.00 -5.98
CA TYR A 533 6.37 12.78 -6.68
C TYR A 533 7.57 12.89 -5.74
N ALA A 534 8.74 12.39 -6.19
CA ALA A 534 10.02 12.61 -5.53
C ALA A 534 11.10 13.05 -6.53
N SER A 535 11.87 14.08 -6.19
CA SER A 535 12.97 14.60 -7.02
C SER A 535 14.10 15.15 -6.15
N VAL A 536 15.35 14.95 -6.58
CA VAL A 536 16.56 15.49 -5.90
C VAL A 536 16.92 16.91 -6.33
N THR A 537 16.32 17.40 -7.41
CA THR A 537 16.52 18.76 -7.93
C THR A 537 15.20 19.39 -8.30
N PRO A 538 15.07 20.74 -8.29
CA PRO A 538 13.94 21.39 -8.93
C PRO A 538 13.82 20.94 -10.39
N ILE A 539 12.62 20.52 -10.81
CA ILE A 539 12.45 19.83 -12.09
C ILE A 539 11.22 20.35 -12.86
N HIS A 540 11.38 20.64 -14.15
CA HIS A 540 10.25 21.04 -15.00
C HIS A 540 9.42 19.81 -15.37
N LEU A 541 8.16 19.80 -14.93
CA LEU A 541 7.20 18.77 -15.26
C LEU A 541 6.03 19.35 -16.05
N ASN A 542 5.51 18.54 -16.96
CA ASN A 542 4.28 18.83 -17.66
C ASN A 542 3.25 17.74 -17.33
N VAL A 543 2.03 18.14 -16.99
CA VAL A 543 0.90 17.21 -16.83
C VAL A 543 -0.09 17.47 -17.93
N ASN A 544 -0.42 16.43 -18.69
CA ASN A 544 -1.48 16.46 -19.68
C ASN A 544 -2.73 15.76 -19.16
N TRP A 545 -3.90 16.28 -19.53
CA TRP A 545 -5.17 15.59 -19.48
C TRP A 545 -5.73 15.57 -20.91
N GLY A 546 -5.86 14.37 -21.47
CA GLY A 546 -6.07 14.18 -22.90
C GLY A 546 -4.92 14.84 -23.66
N ASN A 547 -5.26 15.66 -24.65
CA ASN A 547 -4.28 16.39 -25.46
C ASN A 547 -3.89 17.76 -24.86
N SER A 548 -4.49 18.15 -23.73
CA SER A 548 -4.31 19.48 -23.13
C SER A 548 -3.29 19.44 -21.99
N SER A 549 -2.33 20.37 -22.02
CA SER A 549 -1.39 20.58 -20.90
C SER A 549 -2.06 21.40 -19.80
N ILE A 550 -2.40 20.76 -18.68
CA ILE A 550 -3.06 21.39 -17.53
C ILE A 550 -2.09 21.93 -16.46
N PHE A 551 -0.83 21.50 -16.52
CA PHE A 551 0.26 22.00 -15.68
C PHE A 551 1.58 21.96 -16.46
N SER A 552 2.39 23.01 -16.35
CA SER A 552 3.74 23.05 -16.93
C SER A 552 4.60 24.04 -16.15
N ASN A 553 5.39 23.56 -15.20
CA ASN A 553 6.26 24.41 -14.38
C ASN A 553 7.39 23.60 -13.73
N THR A 554 8.36 24.32 -13.15
CA THR A 554 9.37 23.75 -12.26
C THR A 554 8.76 23.48 -10.89
N VAL A 555 8.81 22.24 -10.45
CA VAL A 555 8.43 21.84 -9.10
C VAL A 555 9.68 21.74 -8.22
N PRO A 556 9.59 21.97 -6.90
CA PRO A 556 10.75 21.91 -6.00
C PRO A 556 11.44 20.53 -5.95
N ALA A 557 12.67 20.50 -5.43
CA ALA A 557 13.23 19.25 -4.93
C ALA A 557 12.51 18.85 -3.64
N THR A 558 12.42 17.54 -3.40
CA THR A 558 11.76 16.97 -2.22
C THR A 558 12.65 15.96 -1.49
N ALA A 559 13.65 15.40 -2.19
CA ALA A 559 14.50 14.33 -1.69
C ALA A 559 15.99 14.69 -1.79
N THR A 560 16.84 13.96 -1.08
CA THR A 560 18.31 14.04 -1.24
C THR A 560 18.90 12.88 -2.04
N SER A 561 18.19 11.75 -2.11
CA SER A 561 18.49 10.60 -2.95
C SER A 561 17.19 9.96 -3.44
N LEU A 562 17.22 9.29 -4.59
CA LEU A 562 16.09 8.52 -5.12
C LEU A 562 16.24 7.00 -4.89
N ASP A 563 17.32 6.56 -4.24
CA ASP A 563 17.61 5.14 -4.03
C ASP A 563 17.03 4.62 -2.69
N ASN A 564 17.07 5.45 -1.63
CA ASN A 564 16.58 5.12 -0.29
C ASN A 564 15.51 6.11 0.15
N LEU A 565 14.30 5.98 -0.39
CA LEU A 565 13.21 6.92 -0.15
C LEU A 565 12.62 6.77 1.26
N GLN A 566 12.44 7.89 1.93
CA GLN A 566 11.70 8.07 3.17
C GLN A 566 10.36 8.76 2.89
N SER A 567 9.46 8.74 3.86
CA SER A 567 8.12 9.32 3.72
C SER A 567 8.15 10.80 3.34
N SER A 568 9.11 11.56 3.88
CA SER A 568 9.25 13.00 3.64
C SER A 568 9.91 13.35 2.30
N ASP A 569 10.51 12.38 1.60
CA ASP A 569 11.09 12.57 0.28
C ASP A 569 10.03 12.78 -0.82
N PHE A 570 8.75 12.51 -0.51
CA PHE A 570 7.63 12.73 -1.41
C PHE A 570 6.96 14.09 -1.17
N GLY A 571 6.80 14.86 -2.25
CA GLY A 571 6.04 16.10 -2.25
C GLY A 571 4.86 16.05 -3.23
N TYR A 572 4.18 17.20 -3.34
CA TYR A 572 3.00 17.34 -4.18
C TYR A 572 3.06 18.62 -5.01
N PHE A 573 2.48 18.58 -6.20
CA PHE A 573 2.12 19.75 -6.99
C PHE A 573 0.76 19.53 -7.65
N GLU A 574 0.07 20.62 -7.99
CA GLU A 574 -1.32 20.58 -8.45
C GLU A 574 -1.52 21.51 -9.65
N SER A 575 -2.49 21.22 -10.51
CA SER A 575 -2.97 22.18 -11.50
C SER A 575 -3.60 23.39 -10.79
N ALA A 576 -3.41 24.60 -11.33
CA ALA A 576 -4.03 25.78 -10.72
C ALA A 576 -5.55 25.77 -10.86
N ASN A 577 -6.03 25.39 -12.05
CA ASN A 577 -7.45 25.34 -12.38
C ASN A 577 -8.00 23.90 -12.26
N ALA A 578 -9.32 23.81 -12.21
CA ALA A 578 -10.06 22.56 -12.28
C ALA A 578 -10.72 22.38 -13.65
N PHE A 579 -10.82 21.12 -14.10
CA PHE A 579 -11.30 20.77 -15.45
C PHE A 579 -12.31 19.63 -15.39
N THR A 580 -13.10 19.46 -16.45
CA THR A 580 -14.04 18.34 -16.57
C THR A 580 -13.48 17.26 -17.50
N SER A 581 -14.15 16.10 -17.51
CA SER A 581 -13.88 14.98 -18.44
C SER A 581 -13.84 15.33 -19.94
N SER A 582 -14.34 16.52 -20.32
CA SER A 582 -14.28 17.02 -21.70
C SER A 582 -12.85 17.12 -22.27
N LEU A 583 -11.81 17.20 -21.43
CA LEU A 583 -10.42 17.21 -21.87
C LEU A 583 -9.94 15.86 -22.42
N GLY A 584 -10.54 14.75 -22.01
CA GLY A 584 -10.21 13.40 -22.48
C GLY A 584 -10.22 12.35 -21.37
N ASN A 585 -9.80 11.13 -21.74
CA ASN A 585 -9.85 9.93 -20.88
C ASN A 585 -8.46 9.37 -20.53
N ILE A 586 -7.43 10.22 -20.60
CA ILE A 586 -6.06 9.90 -20.18
C ILE A 586 -5.49 11.05 -19.35
N VAL A 587 -4.62 10.73 -18.40
CA VAL A 587 -3.77 11.70 -17.71
C VAL A 587 -2.32 11.24 -17.80
N GLY A 588 -1.37 12.16 -17.90
CA GLY A 588 0.04 11.78 -17.95
C GLY A 588 0.98 12.83 -17.40
N VAL A 589 2.18 12.40 -17.03
CA VAL A 589 3.28 13.28 -16.60
C VAL A 589 4.47 13.09 -17.51
N ARG A 590 5.03 14.20 -17.99
CA ARG A 590 6.25 14.25 -18.80
C ARG A 590 7.37 14.96 -18.06
N ASN A 591 8.53 14.32 -17.99
CA ASN A 591 9.75 14.93 -17.48
C ASN A 591 10.42 15.77 -18.58
N PHE A 592 10.50 17.09 -18.40
CA PHE A 592 11.15 17.99 -19.36
C PHE A 592 12.65 18.16 -19.09
N SER A 593 13.16 17.64 -17.97
CA SER A 593 14.56 17.78 -17.60
C SER A 593 15.50 17.07 -18.58
N GLY A 594 16.59 17.76 -18.92
CA GLY A 594 17.70 17.20 -19.67
C GLY A 594 18.61 16.31 -18.85
N THR A 595 18.62 16.48 -17.52
CA THR A 595 19.72 16.00 -16.65
C THR A 595 19.24 15.18 -15.46
N ALA A 596 18.02 15.39 -14.95
CA ALA A 596 17.50 14.73 -13.76
C ALA A 596 16.33 13.80 -14.06
N GLY A 597 16.26 12.69 -13.33
CA GLY A 597 15.07 11.83 -13.29
C GLY A 597 14.12 12.25 -12.17
N VAL A 598 12.89 11.72 -12.20
CA VAL A 598 11.85 11.96 -11.20
C VAL A 598 11.07 10.68 -10.95
N ILE A 599 10.61 10.49 -9.72
CA ILE A 599 9.71 9.39 -9.35
C ILE A 599 8.29 9.94 -9.24
N ILE A 600 7.35 9.24 -9.86
CA ILE A 600 5.92 9.51 -9.81
C ILE A 600 5.26 8.36 -9.03
N ASP A 601 4.60 8.70 -7.92
CA ASP A 601 3.85 7.75 -7.10
C ASP A 601 2.42 7.60 -7.62
N ARG A 602 1.65 8.69 -7.57
CA ARG A 602 0.22 8.66 -7.90
C ARG A 602 -0.31 9.99 -8.44
N PHE A 603 -1.40 9.88 -9.18
CA PHE A 603 -2.27 10.99 -9.57
C PHE A 603 -3.46 11.06 -8.60
N GLU A 604 -3.90 12.27 -8.28
CA GLU A 604 -5.04 12.50 -7.41
C GLU A 604 -6.01 13.46 -8.07
N PHE A 605 -7.27 13.04 -8.18
CA PHE A 605 -8.35 13.84 -8.74
C PHE A 605 -9.20 14.39 -7.60
N ILE A 606 -9.16 15.71 -7.43
CA ILE A 606 -9.82 16.42 -6.33
C ILE A 606 -11.08 17.07 -6.91
N PRO A 607 -12.30 16.65 -6.52
CA PRO A 607 -13.51 17.34 -6.97
C PRO A 607 -13.58 18.74 -6.35
N VAL A 608 -13.86 19.76 -7.17
CA VAL A 608 -13.89 21.17 -6.75
C VAL A 608 -15.17 21.85 -7.23
N THR A 609 -15.79 22.66 -6.38
CA THR A 609 -16.87 23.58 -6.77
C THR A 609 -16.30 24.88 -7.36
N ALA A 610 -17.06 25.58 -8.21
CA ALA A 610 -16.57 26.82 -8.82
C ALA A 610 -16.14 27.89 -7.80
N THR A 611 -16.79 27.92 -6.62
CA THR A 611 -16.46 28.83 -5.51
C THR A 611 -15.09 28.52 -4.90
N LEU A 612 -14.79 27.25 -4.60
CA LEU A 612 -13.50 26.84 -4.04
C LEU A 612 -12.33 27.07 -5.02
N GLU A 613 -12.59 26.95 -6.33
CA GLU A 613 -11.60 27.27 -7.36
C GLU A 613 -11.29 28.78 -7.37
N ALA A 614 -12.31 29.62 -7.23
CA ALA A 614 -12.17 31.07 -7.20
C ALA A 614 -11.42 31.54 -5.94
N GLU A 615 -11.75 30.98 -4.77
CA GLU A 615 -11.06 31.25 -3.50
C GLU A 615 -9.55 30.90 -3.55
N TYR A 616 -9.21 29.73 -4.11
CA TYR A 616 -7.81 29.31 -4.25
C TYR A 616 -6.99 30.27 -5.12
N ASN A 617 -7.57 30.67 -6.27
CA ASN A 617 -6.91 31.61 -7.17
C ASN A 617 -6.80 33.00 -6.54
N LEU A 618 -7.81 33.42 -5.77
CA LEU A 618 -7.81 34.68 -5.03
C LEU A 618 -6.70 34.72 -3.97
N GLU A 619 -6.56 33.69 -3.14
CA GLU A 619 -5.49 33.62 -2.12
C GLU A 619 -4.10 33.70 -2.77
N ARG A 620 -3.91 32.98 -3.89
CA ARG A 620 -2.65 33.01 -4.64
C ARG A 620 -2.33 34.40 -5.20
N ALA A 621 -3.33 35.07 -5.79
CA ALA A 621 -3.17 36.43 -6.29
C ALA A 621 -2.91 37.42 -5.15
N GLN A 622 -3.62 37.30 -4.04
CA GLN A 622 -3.45 38.13 -2.84
C GLN A 622 -2.04 38.02 -2.25
N LYS A 623 -1.50 36.80 -2.17
CA LYS A 623 -0.13 36.58 -1.71
C LYS A 623 0.91 37.20 -2.65
N ALA A 624 0.69 37.09 -3.96
CA ALA A 624 1.58 37.69 -4.96
C ALA A 624 1.57 39.23 -4.89
N VAL A 625 0.39 39.85 -4.77
CA VAL A 625 0.26 41.31 -4.62
C VAL A 625 0.90 41.79 -3.33
N ASN A 626 0.64 41.13 -2.20
CA ASN A 626 1.23 41.51 -0.91
C ASN A 626 2.76 41.39 -0.92
N ALA A 627 3.33 40.46 -1.69
CA ALA A 627 4.77 40.25 -1.77
C ALA A 627 5.53 41.40 -2.47
N LEU A 628 4.85 42.28 -3.22
CA LEU A 628 5.45 43.44 -3.89
C LEU A 628 5.92 44.52 -2.92
N PHE A 629 5.26 44.64 -1.76
CA PHE A 629 5.45 45.75 -0.83
C PHE A 629 6.45 45.44 0.29
N THR A 630 7.08 46.48 0.84
CA THR A 630 8.02 46.38 1.98
C THR A 630 7.32 46.10 3.31
N SER A 631 6.08 46.58 3.47
CA SER A 631 5.30 46.48 4.71
C SER A 631 3.81 46.32 4.44
N THR A 632 3.06 45.97 5.47
CA THR A 632 1.61 45.69 5.43
C THR A 632 0.75 46.91 5.13
N ASN A 633 1.27 48.13 5.32
CA ASN A 633 0.60 49.37 4.90
C ASN A 633 0.74 49.67 3.40
N GLN A 634 1.48 48.85 2.65
CA GLN A 634 1.58 48.88 1.18
C GLN A 634 2.08 50.23 0.59
N LEU A 635 2.82 51.03 1.37
CA LEU A 635 3.29 52.36 0.96
C LEU A 635 4.58 52.37 0.14
N GLY A 636 5.37 51.29 0.15
CA GLY A 636 6.65 51.22 -0.54
C GLY A 636 6.86 49.89 -1.24
N LEU A 637 7.50 49.93 -2.42
CA LEU A 637 7.91 48.73 -3.14
C LEU A 637 9.23 48.18 -2.61
N LYS A 638 9.38 46.87 -2.61
CA LYS A 638 10.69 46.25 -2.41
C LYS A 638 11.62 46.64 -3.56
N THR A 639 12.85 47.02 -3.24
CA THR A 639 13.83 47.53 -4.20
C THR A 639 14.21 46.51 -5.28
N ASN A 640 14.07 45.21 -5.01
CA ASN A 640 14.35 44.14 -5.96
C ASN A 640 13.15 43.74 -6.84
N VAL A 641 11.98 44.36 -6.66
CA VAL A 641 10.79 44.13 -7.49
C VAL A 641 10.92 44.95 -8.76
N THR A 642 11.05 44.31 -9.91
CA THR A 642 11.14 45.00 -11.20
C THR A 642 9.76 45.45 -11.69
N ASP A 643 9.74 46.46 -12.55
CA ASP A 643 8.50 46.94 -13.16
C ASP A 643 7.75 45.82 -13.92
N TYR A 644 8.51 45.00 -14.65
CA TYR A 644 8.00 43.81 -15.31
C TYR A 644 7.39 42.78 -14.33
N HIS A 645 7.94 42.62 -13.12
CA HIS A 645 7.37 41.69 -12.14
C HIS A 645 5.98 42.14 -11.69
N ILE A 646 5.76 43.46 -11.56
CA ILE A 646 4.45 44.03 -11.21
C ILE A 646 3.42 43.74 -12.31
N ASP A 647 3.83 43.81 -13.59
CA ASP A 647 2.95 43.45 -14.72
C ASP A 647 2.56 41.96 -14.68
N GLN A 648 3.50 41.06 -14.33
CA GLN A 648 3.19 39.63 -14.16
C GLN A 648 2.19 39.39 -13.02
N VAL A 649 2.31 40.11 -11.90
CA VAL A 649 1.35 40.04 -10.80
C VAL A 649 0.00 40.64 -11.20
N SER A 650 -0.01 41.72 -11.99
CA SER A 650 -1.24 42.31 -12.54
C SER A 650 -1.98 41.32 -13.42
N ASN A 651 -1.27 40.60 -14.29
CA ASN A 651 -1.87 39.53 -15.09
C ASN A 651 -2.54 38.49 -14.19
N LEU A 652 -1.89 38.04 -13.11
CA LEU A 652 -2.46 37.07 -12.17
C LEU A 652 -3.80 37.55 -11.57
N VAL A 653 -3.93 38.84 -11.26
CA VAL A 653 -5.19 39.44 -10.77
C VAL A 653 -6.26 39.48 -11.87
N THR A 654 -5.90 39.77 -13.12
CA THR A 654 -6.89 39.80 -14.22
C THR A 654 -7.52 38.44 -14.51
N TYR A 655 -6.83 37.33 -14.23
CA TYR A 655 -7.33 35.96 -14.38
C TYR A 655 -8.32 35.53 -13.28
N LEU A 656 -8.56 36.34 -12.23
CA LEU A 656 -9.56 36.03 -11.21
C LEU A 656 -10.98 36.07 -11.78
N SER A 657 -11.89 35.28 -11.20
CA SER A 657 -13.28 35.19 -11.66
C SER A 657 -14.04 36.51 -11.47
N ASP A 658 -14.67 36.99 -12.54
CA ASP A 658 -15.61 38.12 -12.46
C ASP A 658 -16.99 37.71 -11.89
N GLU A 659 -17.28 36.42 -11.82
CA GLU A 659 -18.56 35.89 -11.31
C GLU A 659 -18.51 35.67 -9.80
N PHE A 660 -17.36 35.23 -9.26
CA PHE A 660 -17.25 34.77 -7.87
C PHE A 660 -16.34 35.63 -6.98
N CYS A 661 -15.51 36.51 -7.54
CA CYS A 661 -14.55 37.31 -6.77
C CYS A 661 -14.51 38.78 -7.23
N LEU A 662 -15.61 39.33 -7.74
CA LEU A 662 -15.59 40.64 -8.40
C LEU A 662 -15.12 41.77 -7.47
N ASP A 663 -15.58 41.78 -6.21
CA ASP A 663 -15.22 42.81 -5.24
C ASP A 663 -13.76 42.67 -4.79
N GLU A 664 -13.31 41.46 -4.45
CA GLU A 664 -11.92 41.20 -4.02
C GLU A 664 -10.93 41.35 -5.18
N LYS A 665 -11.33 40.97 -6.41
CA LYS A 665 -10.56 41.22 -7.64
C LYS A 665 -10.38 42.71 -7.88
N ARG A 666 -11.43 43.53 -7.67
CA ARG A 666 -11.33 44.99 -7.80
C ARG A 666 -10.34 45.55 -6.77
N GLU A 667 -10.44 45.10 -5.52
CA GLU A 667 -9.51 45.50 -4.45
C GLU A 667 -8.05 45.13 -4.78
N LEU A 668 -7.80 43.90 -5.23
CA LEU A 668 -6.46 43.47 -5.66
C LEU A 668 -5.96 44.24 -6.88
N SER A 669 -6.85 44.56 -7.82
CA SER A 669 -6.51 45.38 -9.00
C SER A 669 -6.09 46.78 -8.60
N GLU A 670 -6.74 47.38 -7.60
CA GLU A 670 -6.35 48.69 -7.06
C GLU A 670 -4.97 48.64 -6.41
N LYS A 671 -4.69 47.61 -5.62
CA LYS A 671 -3.38 47.41 -4.97
C LYS A 671 -2.26 47.21 -5.99
N VAL A 672 -2.45 46.39 -7.02
CA VAL A 672 -1.42 46.17 -8.04
C VAL A 672 -1.21 47.40 -8.94
N LYS A 673 -2.28 48.16 -9.25
CA LYS A 673 -2.15 49.47 -9.93
C LYS A 673 -1.43 50.49 -9.06
N HIS A 674 -1.63 50.46 -7.74
CA HIS A 674 -0.87 51.29 -6.81
C HIS A 674 0.61 50.92 -6.81
N ALA A 675 0.94 49.64 -6.76
CA ALA A 675 2.32 49.15 -6.92
C ALA A 675 2.93 49.65 -8.24
N LYS A 676 2.18 49.62 -9.35
CA LYS A 676 2.67 50.14 -10.64
C LYS A 676 2.99 51.65 -10.58
N ARG A 677 2.12 52.46 -9.98
CA ARG A 677 2.39 53.90 -9.77
C ARG A 677 3.66 54.15 -8.94
N LEU A 678 3.86 53.38 -7.87
CA LEU A 678 5.09 53.46 -7.06
C LEU A 678 6.35 53.03 -7.84
N SER A 679 6.20 52.15 -8.84
CA SER A 679 7.30 51.73 -9.74
C SER A 679 7.67 52.82 -10.74
N ASP A 680 6.69 53.63 -11.17
CA ASP A 680 6.91 54.77 -12.07
C ASP A 680 7.45 56.01 -11.33
N GLU A 681 7.21 56.11 -10.02
CA GLU A 681 7.71 57.22 -9.17
C GLU A 681 9.16 57.06 -8.69
N ARG A 682 9.70 55.83 -8.71
CA ARG A 682 11.11 55.54 -8.38
C ARG A 682 12.04 55.74 -9.57
#